data_AF-A0A179CNT6-F1
#
_entry.id   AF-A0A179CNT6-F1
#
_cell.length_a   1.000
_cell.length_b   1.000
_cell.length_c   1.000
_cell.angle_alpha   90.00
_cell.angle_beta   90.00
_cell.angle_gamma   90.00
#
_symmetry.space_group_name_H-M   'P 1'
#
loop_
_entity.id
_entity.type
_entity.pdbx_description
1 polymer ?
#
loop_
_entity_poly.entity_id
_entity_poly.type
_entity_poly.pdbx_seq_one_letter_code
_entity_poly.pdbx_strand_id
1 'polypeptide(L)'
;MAKNQTFAVVDLETTGTKMDGTNRIIQFSCVLVQSRKIVNTFNTLINPLMAIPADVQNLTGIHEKDVRHAPLFDDVAGTIYALLQDTVFVAHNIQFDYRFLNAELERVGYPELDLKGVDTVQLSQILYPCLASYRLQDLSAALKISHERPHQADSDAVVTAELLIKLMDQIHQLPDSLLRQLESMGDALLFETGMLFSNELRNRNAPKKYNADLIQVGKITFRRPRKFSDHLQGRSKQPLLEAWPSSYEKRPQQLNLMEDVASQMRHRQPQAFFEAPTGTGKTLGYLLPAAHELQYGHRFLISTTTNALQNQLIDQEINQLDQFLPFKVNVVSLKGSQHYIDLDKFAHTLDQPQNDYTRLIQMRLLVWLTQTETGDLDELNFTVQQLPLFDEITHHGVQGLNQESPYYQYDFMRRRTDEMQNADFVITNHAYLIKHAAEFADQHRTLIVDEAQQLVTTTLQNNNQVMDLDAVKILADTLLVKMESQVSYSFANLIEQRLLTKAEYRKILQKIQVIDHTIPEFRDAMLQRFMKLQRIAKITETPIQFKKIFGFVKEHVNQYRKVQNAIRFLENKNPKLYRHFIELLDQQRLDSQSFNLFKAYFKLSNELLAKLKNWDRLALENLEKTADSLLMWLSYPQAQDGAHLRLHFGLMESQDFLQTNVYSFFNQVLFFSGSYFTSQTYQYFVDQLGAVESKHFKYQSAFDYEHQAKALLVKDAPDVNQVPADEYANYLSDQIIQICQAQHRQTMVLFNSNEMVEKVYDQLRDDERMQPWQILAQNVTGTAERLKKKFQSVQNVPQLLLATGTFWEGVDLPADQLETLVIAKLPFQAIQSPYNQIRYQRDERAGGNAFNDIALPEAVMRFAQGVGRLIRTQHDRGLVITLDSRIVNRSYGKQFVNTFPQGMPVKVIESEQLTAEITNFFNSKR
;
A
#
# COMPACT_ATOMS: atom_id res chain seq x y z
N MET A 1 29.05 32.12 23.05
CA MET A 1 28.58 31.21 24.12
C MET A 1 27.78 30.09 23.46
N ALA A 2 28.30 28.86 23.34
CA ALA A 2 27.57 27.67 22.84
C ALA A 2 28.31 26.33 23.09
N LYS A 3 29.14 26.20 24.14
CA LYS A 3 29.82 24.93 24.47
C LYS A 3 29.18 24.14 25.63
N ASN A 4 28.26 24.76 26.39
CA ASN A 4 27.66 24.20 27.61
C ASN A 4 26.12 24.24 27.61
N GLN A 5 25.44 24.14 26.45
CA GLN A 5 23.98 24.03 26.46
C GLN A 5 23.57 22.66 27.03
N THR A 6 22.69 22.67 28.02
CA THR A 6 22.14 21.47 28.67
C THR A 6 20.74 21.22 28.12
N PHE A 7 20.48 20.00 27.69
CA PHE A 7 19.17 19.52 27.27
C PHE A 7 18.57 18.70 28.40
N ALA A 8 17.34 19.00 28.80
CA ALA A 8 16.57 18.22 29.75
C ALA A 8 15.59 17.35 28.98
N VAL A 9 15.89 16.06 28.86
CA VAL A 9 15.04 15.08 28.18
C VAL A 9 14.02 14.57 29.18
N VAL A 10 12.75 14.86 28.97
CA VAL A 10 11.66 14.60 29.91
C VAL A 10 10.69 13.60 29.31
N ASP A 11 10.21 12.69 30.16
CA ASP A 11 9.14 11.75 29.86
C ASP A 11 8.20 11.65 31.08
N LEU A 12 6.89 11.59 30.82
CA LEU A 12 5.85 11.55 31.83
C LEU A 12 4.92 10.36 31.65
N GLU A 13 4.69 9.62 32.75
CA GLU A 13 3.53 8.72 32.83
C GLU A 13 2.38 9.41 33.55
N THR A 14 1.16 9.20 33.05
CA THR A 14 -0.06 9.88 33.54
C THR A 14 -1.21 8.91 33.74
N THR A 15 -2.21 9.28 34.54
CA THR A 15 -3.44 8.49 34.71
C THR A 15 -4.33 8.47 33.46
N GLY A 16 -3.98 9.21 32.41
CA GLY A 16 -4.70 9.31 31.15
C GLY A 16 -4.25 10.52 30.32
N THR A 17 -4.63 10.54 29.04
CA THR A 17 -4.06 11.49 28.06
C THR A 17 -4.79 12.84 27.94
N LYS A 18 -5.94 13.02 28.62
CA LYS A 18 -6.72 14.27 28.51
C LYS A 18 -6.15 15.34 29.44
N MET A 19 -5.93 16.53 28.89
CA MET A 19 -5.43 17.72 29.59
C MET A 19 -6.56 18.67 30.02
N ASP A 20 -7.66 18.13 30.56
CA ASP A 20 -8.82 18.89 31.07
C ASP A 20 -8.83 18.97 32.61
N GLY A 21 -7.70 18.61 33.24
CA GLY A 21 -7.55 18.55 34.69
C GLY A 21 -8.07 17.26 35.34
N THR A 22 -8.62 16.32 34.56
CA THR A 22 -9.11 15.03 35.07
C THR A 22 -8.02 13.97 35.26
N ASN A 23 -6.82 14.18 34.72
CA ASN A 23 -5.70 13.25 34.82
C ASN A 23 -4.52 13.88 35.58
N ARG A 24 -3.66 13.04 36.15
CA ARG A 24 -2.51 13.43 36.98
C ARG A 24 -1.24 12.70 36.53
N ILE A 25 -0.08 13.29 36.81
CA ILE A 25 1.23 12.65 36.60
C ILE A 25 1.43 11.58 37.68
N ILE A 26 1.87 10.39 37.27
CA ILE A 26 2.20 9.26 38.15
C ILE A 26 3.70 8.94 38.18
N GLN A 27 4.45 9.36 37.16
CA GLN A 27 5.90 9.29 37.12
C GLN A 27 6.46 10.49 36.35
N PHE A 28 7.53 11.07 36.87
CA PHE A 28 8.34 12.07 36.18
C PHE A 28 9.75 11.53 36.02
N SER A 29 10.27 11.57 34.78
CA SER A 29 11.66 11.29 34.48
C SER A 29 12.31 12.45 33.74
N CYS A 30 13.56 12.76 34.07
CA CYS A 30 14.37 13.72 33.38
C CYS A 30 15.82 13.24 33.26
N VAL A 31 16.38 13.29 32.05
CA VAL A 31 17.77 12.98 31.75
C VAL A 31 18.45 14.23 31.21
N LEU A 32 19.51 14.68 31.87
CA LEU A 32 20.29 15.83 31.44
C LEU A 32 21.37 15.38 30.45
N VAL A 33 21.37 15.99 29.27
CA VAL A 33 22.37 15.77 28.23
C VAL A 33 23.18 17.05 28.02
N GLN A 34 24.50 16.94 28.15
CA GLN A 34 25.43 18.04 27.91
C GLN A 34 26.60 17.53 27.07
N SER A 35 27.00 18.31 26.06
CA SER A 35 28.10 17.94 25.15
C SER A 35 27.95 16.54 24.54
N ARG A 36 26.72 16.17 24.16
CA ARG A 36 26.34 14.85 23.58
C ARG A 36 26.62 13.66 24.52
N LYS A 37 26.57 13.87 25.83
CA LYS A 37 26.69 12.82 26.85
C LYS A 37 25.60 13.01 27.90
N ILE A 38 25.08 11.90 28.42
CA ILE A 38 24.22 11.91 29.60
C ILE A 38 25.09 12.28 30.80
N VAL A 39 24.71 13.34 31.51
CA VAL A 39 25.44 13.85 32.68
C VAL A 39 24.69 13.65 33.99
N ASN A 40 23.36 13.52 33.96
CA ASN A 40 22.55 13.25 35.14
C ASN A 40 21.20 12.62 34.75
N THR A 41 20.58 11.90 35.69
CA THR A 41 19.23 11.33 35.56
C THR A 41 18.48 11.55 36.87
N PHE A 42 17.23 12.01 36.78
CA PHE A 42 16.33 12.22 37.90
C PHE A 42 14.99 11.55 37.59
N ASN A 43 14.55 10.67 38.48
CA ASN A 43 13.30 9.91 38.34
C ASN A 43 12.54 9.92 39.66
N THR A 44 11.23 10.15 39.61
CA THR A 44 10.35 10.04 40.78
C THR A 44 8.98 9.50 40.41
N LEU A 45 8.44 8.60 41.23
CA LEU A 45 7.01 8.30 41.23
C LEU A 45 6.27 9.44 41.93
N ILE A 46 5.01 9.64 41.56
CA ILE A 46 4.15 10.70 42.08
C ILE A 46 2.81 10.09 42.45
N ASN A 47 2.31 10.42 43.64
CA ASN A 47 0.98 10.01 44.07
C ASN A 47 -0.08 10.91 43.43
N PRO A 48 -0.95 10.39 42.54
CA PRO A 48 -1.92 11.21 41.82
C PRO A 48 -3.16 11.57 42.65
N LEU A 49 -3.30 11.04 43.88
CA LEU A 49 -4.50 11.17 44.73
C LEU A 49 -5.81 10.68 44.08
N MET A 50 -5.70 9.81 43.07
CA MET A 50 -6.82 9.22 42.36
C MET A 50 -6.48 7.79 41.91
N ALA A 51 -7.52 7.02 41.57
CA ALA A 51 -7.34 5.67 41.03
C ALA A 51 -6.67 5.71 39.65
N ILE A 52 -5.79 4.75 39.38
CA ILE A 52 -5.13 4.61 38.08
C ILE A 52 -5.95 3.62 37.24
N PRO A 53 -6.46 4.00 36.05
CA PRO A 53 -7.21 3.09 35.19
C PRO A 53 -6.42 1.81 34.87
N ALA A 54 -7.12 0.67 34.79
CA ALA A 54 -6.47 -0.64 34.57
C ALA A 54 -5.62 -0.68 33.29
N ASP A 55 -6.08 -0.03 32.22
CA ASP A 55 -5.35 0.06 30.95
C ASP A 55 -4.01 0.78 31.11
N VAL A 56 -3.94 1.83 31.94
CA VAL A 56 -2.70 2.58 32.24
C VAL A 56 -1.76 1.75 33.11
N GLN A 57 -2.30 1.02 34.11
CA GLN A 57 -1.49 0.12 34.92
C GLN A 57 -0.87 -1.00 34.08
N ASN A 58 -1.64 -1.56 33.14
CA ASN A 58 -1.15 -2.60 32.22
C ASN A 58 -0.12 -2.06 31.23
N LEU A 59 -0.28 -0.81 30.78
CA LEU A 59 0.65 -0.17 29.85
C LEU A 59 1.98 0.15 30.53
N THR A 60 1.94 0.76 31.71
CA THR A 60 3.13 1.33 32.38
C THR A 60 3.78 0.39 33.39
N GLY A 61 3.04 -0.60 33.87
CA GLY A 61 3.44 -1.45 35.00
C GLY A 61 3.40 -0.73 36.36
N ILE A 62 2.88 0.51 36.43
CA ILE A 62 2.74 1.26 37.68
C ILE A 62 1.37 0.97 38.29
N HIS A 63 1.37 0.35 39.46
CA HIS A 63 0.14 0.04 40.20
C HIS A 63 -0.10 1.04 41.33
N GLU A 64 -1.33 1.09 41.84
CA GLU A 64 -1.71 1.99 42.94
C GLU A 64 -0.83 1.81 44.19
N LYS A 65 -0.39 0.58 44.46
CA LYS A 65 0.51 0.26 45.58
C LYS A 65 1.89 0.93 45.46
N ASP A 66 2.35 1.19 44.23
CA ASP A 66 3.68 1.72 43.95
C ASP A 66 3.70 3.24 44.16
N VAL A 67 2.60 3.93 43.87
CA VAL A 67 2.46 5.38 44.04
C VAL A 67 1.84 5.80 45.38
N ARG A 68 1.22 4.89 46.14
CA ARG A 68 0.52 5.22 47.40
C ARG A 68 1.39 5.98 48.41
N HIS A 69 2.67 5.63 48.48
CA HIS A 69 3.64 6.23 49.40
C HIS A 69 4.64 7.17 48.70
N ALA A 70 4.45 7.40 47.39
CA ALA A 70 5.22 8.36 46.63
C ALA A 70 4.86 9.81 47.05
N PRO A 71 5.76 10.78 46.86
CA PRO A 71 5.46 12.19 47.13
C PRO A 71 4.30 12.71 46.28
N LEU A 72 3.62 13.75 46.75
CA LEU A 72 2.65 14.49 45.94
C LEU A 72 3.39 15.32 44.89
N PHE A 73 2.70 15.68 43.81
CA PHE A 73 3.29 16.59 42.82
C PHE A 73 3.74 17.91 43.47
N ASP A 74 2.93 18.43 44.40
CA ASP A 74 3.19 19.63 45.21
C ASP A 74 4.54 19.55 45.97
N ASP A 75 4.94 18.36 46.42
CA ASP A 75 6.20 18.13 47.16
C ASP A 75 7.43 18.16 46.22
N VAL A 76 7.27 17.74 44.97
CA VAL A 76 8.36 17.63 43.99
C VAL A 76 8.42 18.78 42.99
N ALA A 77 7.35 19.60 42.87
CA ALA A 77 7.23 20.67 41.90
C ALA A 77 8.41 21.65 41.93
N GLY A 78 8.86 22.07 43.11
CA GLY A 78 10.01 22.97 43.25
C GLY A 78 11.33 22.37 42.78
N THR A 79 11.52 21.06 43.02
CA THR A 79 12.69 20.32 42.54
C THR A 79 12.67 20.18 41.02
N ILE A 80 11.51 19.82 40.44
CA ILE A 80 11.33 19.70 38.99
C ILE A 80 11.54 21.07 38.32
N TYR A 81 10.92 22.12 38.85
CA TYR A 81 11.06 23.47 38.31
C TYR A 81 12.52 23.92 38.31
N ALA A 82 13.24 23.75 39.42
CA ALA A 82 14.65 24.10 39.53
C ALA A 82 15.56 23.26 38.62
N LEU A 83 15.24 21.96 38.44
CA LEU A 83 15.99 21.06 37.55
C LEU A 83 15.92 21.50 36.08
N LEU A 84 14.78 22.06 35.65
CA LEU A 84 14.52 22.43 34.27
C LEU A 84 14.95 23.86 33.92
N GLN A 85 15.22 24.72 34.92
CA GLN A 85 15.69 26.10 34.68
C GLN A 85 16.98 26.14 33.84
N ASP A 86 17.05 27.13 32.95
CA ASP A 86 18.19 27.35 32.02
C ASP A 86 18.54 26.15 31.10
N THR A 87 17.60 25.19 30.93
CA THR A 87 17.76 24.06 30.01
C THR A 87 16.93 24.21 28.74
N VAL A 88 17.22 23.37 27.74
CA VAL A 88 16.31 23.14 26.59
C VAL A 88 15.49 21.90 26.89
N PHE A 89 14.16 22.03 26.93
CA PHE A 89 13.26 20.91 27.15
C PHE A 89 13.20 20.03 25.91
N VAL A 90 13.35 18.73 26.07
CA VAL A 90 13.31 17.74 24.99
C VAL A 90 12.36 16.64 25.37
N ALA A 91 11.50 16.21 24.45
CA ALA A 91 10.62 15.07 24.65
C ALA A 91 10.35 14.32 23.34
N HIS A 92 9.79 13.13 23.46
CA HIS A 92 9.36 12.31 22.33
C HIS A 92 7.86 12.50 22.09
N ASN A 93 7.51 13.55 21.32
CA ASN A 93 6.18 14.19 21.23
C ASN A 93 5.97 15.32 22.27
N ILE A 94 6.80 16.36 22.18
CA ILE A 94 6.92 17.44 23.17
C ILE A 94 5.61 18.15 23.51
N GLN A 95 4.64 18.20 22.59
CA GLN A 95 3.35 18.81 22.87
C GLN A 95 2.63 18.16 24.05
N PHE A 96 2.83 16.86 24.26
CA PHE A 96 2.23 16.14 25.38
C PHE A 96 2.91 16.52 26.70
N ASP A 97 4.18 16.16 26.86
CA ASP A 97 4.92 16.30 28.11
C ASP A 97 5.02 17.74 28.59
N TYR A 98 5.34 18.67 27.68
CA TYR A 98 5.54 20.07 28.02
C TYR A 98 4.25 20.72 28.55
N ARG A 99 3.13 20.50 27.86
CA ARG A 99 1.83 21.06 28.24
C ARG A 99 1.28 20.42 29.50
N PHE A 100 1.42 19.09 29.64
CA PHE A 100 0.93 18.39 30.83
C PHE A 100 1.69 18.83 32.08
N LEU A 101 3.03 18.97 31.98
CA LEU A 101 3.84 19.44 33.08
C LEU A 101 3.51 20.88 33.48
N ASN A 102 3.33 21.79 32.51
CA ASN A 102 2.91 23.16 32.79
C ASN A 102 1.54 23.21 33.49
N ALA A 103 0.57 22.42 33.05
CA ALA A 103 -0.74 22.34 33.69
C ALA A 103 -0.66 21.88 35.15
N GLU A 104 0.17 20.88 35.46
CA GLU A 104 0.37 20.43 36.84
C GLU A 104 1.16 21.44 37.68
N LEU A 105 2.14 22.15 37.11
CA LEU A 105 2.86 23.23 37.79
C LEU A 105 1.93 24.40 38.15
N GLU A 106 1.09 24.84 37.21
CA GLU A 106 0.10 25.90 37.45
C GLU A 106 -0.91 25.49 38.54
N ARG A 107 -1.36 24.23 38.53
CA ARG A 107 -2.28 23.68 39.54
C ARG A 107 -1.75 23.85 40.97
N VAL A 108 -0.44 23.72 41.16
CA VAL A 108 0.22 23.85 42.48
C VAL A 108 0.78 25.24 42.75
N GLY A 109 0.48 26.22 41.89
CA GLY A 109 0.84 27.62 42.08
C GLY A 109 2.24 28.00 41.60
N TYR A 110 2.89 27.15 40.79
CA TYR A 110 4.13 27.52 40.09
C TYR A 110 3.80 28.23 38.77
N PRO A 111 4.65 29.17 38.32
CA PRO A 111 4.50 29.77 37.00
C PRO A 111 4.75 28.75 35.89
N GLU A 112 4.18 29.03 34.71
CA GLU A 112 4.45 28.25 33.49
C GLU A 112 5.95 28.22 33.16
N LEU A 113 6.45 27.10 32.63
CA LEU A 113 7.80 27.03 32.07
C LEU A 113 7.86 27.83 30.77
N ASP A 114 8.81 28.76 30.69
CA ASP A 114 9.18 29.50 29.47
C ASP A 114 10.55 29.01 28.98
N LEU A 115 10.60 27.76 28.52
CA LEU A 115 11.80 27.09 28.05
C LEU A 115 11.72 26.86 26.55
N LYS A 116 12.89 26.81 25.92
CA LYS A 116 12.99 26.33 24.53
C LYS A 116 12.68 24.85 24.46
N GLY A 117 11.95 24.43 23.45
CA GLY A 117 11.55 23.04 23.23
C GLY A 117 12.17 22.40 22.00
N VAL A 118 12.48 21.10 22.09
CA VAL A 118 12.90 20.26 20.97
C VAL A 118 12.06 18.98 20.91
N ASP A 119 11.46 18.71 19.76
CA ASP A 119 10.71 17.50 19.49
C ASP A 119 11.58 16.45 18.76
N THR A 120 11.81 15.30 19.41
CA THR A 120 12.62 14.24 18.80
C THR A 120 11.89 13.47 17.69
N VAL A 121 10.55 13.52 17.63
CA VAL A 121 9.76 12.85 16.60
C VAL A 121 9.96 13.55 15.25
N GLN A 122 9.81 14.88 15.19
CA GLN A 122 10.03 15.66 13.96
C GLN A 122 11.47 15.55 13.47
N LEU A 123 12.46 15.61 14.38
CA LEU A 123 13.86 15.40 14.00
C LEU A 123 14.11 14.00 13.44
N SER A 124 13.53 12.97 14.06
CA SER A 124 13.65 11.59 13.57
C SER A 124 13.01 11.44 12.19
N GLN A 125 11.85 12.06 11.95
CA GLN A 125 11.19 12.08 10.65
C GLN A 125 12.06 12.72 9.56
N ILE A 126 12.75 13.83 9.88
CA ILE A 126 13.63 14.52 8.93
C ILE A 126 14.90 13.69 8.67
N LEU A 127 15.55 13.20 9.71
CA LEU A 127 16.90 12.63 9.64
C LEU A 127 16.92 11.13 9.27
N TYR A 128 15.86 10.40 9.62
CA TYR A 128 15.68 8.98 9.31
C TYR A 128 14.42 8.77 8.45
N PRO A 129 14.38 9.37 7.24
CA PRO A 129 13.16 9.55 6.47
C PRO A 129 12.56 8.24 5.95
N CYS A 130 13.29 7.13 5.96
CA CYS A 130 12.82 5.84 5.44
C CYS A 130 12.27 4.89 6.52
N LEU A 131 12.21 5.29 7.80
CA LEU A 131 11.69 4.42 8.85
C LEU A 131 10.16 4.25 8.73
N ALA A 132 9.69 3.02 8.98
CA ALA A 132 8.27 2.67 8.89
C ALA A 132 7.43 3.21 10.06
N SER A 133 8.06 3.47 11.19
CA SER A 133 7.44 4.01 12.40
C SER A 133 8.43 4.91 13.14
N TYR A 134 7.88 5.89 13.87
CA TYR A 134 8.63 6.86 14.68
C TYR A 134 8.21 6.80 16.16
N ARG A 135 7.61 5.69 16.60
CA ARG A 135 7.44 5.42 18.03
C ARG A 135 8.79 5.10 18.65
N LEU A 136 8.99 5.45 19.91
CA LEU A 136 10.28 5.29 20.59
C LEU A 136 10.81 3.85 20.52
N GLN A 137 9.95 2.85 20.73
CA GLN A 137 10.31 1.42 20.64
C GLN A 137 10.78 0.99 19.25
N ASP A 138 10.12 1.49 18.20
CA ASP A 138 10.48 1.16 16.82
C ASP A 138 11.81 1.84 16.43
N LEU A 139 12.01 3.09 16.89
CA LEU A 139 13.26 3.83 16.71
C LEU A 139 14.42 3.20 17.48
N SER A 140 14.20 2.76 18.71
CA SER A 140 15.23 2.13 19.53
C SER A 140 15.69 0.81 18.89
N ALA A 141 14.75 -0.02 18.43
CA ALA A 141 15.06 -1.22 17.67
C ALA A 141 15.83 -0.93 16.37
N ALA A 142 15.34 0.04 15.57
CA ALA A 142 15.97 0.38 14.29
C ALA A 142 17.39 0.96 14.44
N LEU A 143 17.63 1.75 15.50
CA LEU A 143 18.91 2.40 15.77
C LEU A 143 19.83 1.61 16.72
N LYS A 144 19.41 0.39 17.09
CA LYS A 144 20.11 -0.51 18.02
C LYS A 144 20.43 0.15 19.36
N ILE A 145 19.45 0.83 19.94
CA ILE A 145 19.45 1.39 21.29
C ILE A 145 18.87 0.32 22.23
N SER A 146 19.49 0.10 23.40
CA SER A 146 18.97 -0.86 24.38
C SER A 146 17.70 -0.30 25.02
N HIS A 147 16.60 -1.06 24.99
CA HIS A 147 15.30 -0.65 25.55
C HIS A 147 14.75 -1.76 26.45
N GLU A 148 15.17 -1.75 27.72
CA GLU A 148 14.90 -2.86 28.66
C GLU A 148 13.48 -2.85 29.22
N ARG A 149 12.93 -1.67 29.54
CA ARG A 149 11.61 -1.50 30.18
C ARG A 149 10.76 -0.46 29.44
N PRO A 150 10.20 -0.79 28.26
CA PRO A 150 9.36 0.14 27.52
C PRO A 150 8.12 0.55 28.31
N HIS A 151 7.66 1.80 28.14
CA HIS A 151 6.51 2.37 28.86
C HIS A 151 6.75 2.59 30.37
N GLN A 152 8.00 2.79 30.76
CA GLN A 152 8.34 3.38 32.05
C GLN A 152 9.14 4.64 31.80
N ALA A 153 8.73 5.76 32.38
CA ALA A 153 9.32 7.06 32.04
C ALA A 153 10.83 7.12 32.30
N ASP A 154 11.34 6.41 33.31
CA ASP A 154 12.79 6.34 33.59
C ASP A 154 13.58 5.66 32.46
N SER A 155 13.03 4.60 31.88
CA SER A 155 13.65 3.93 30.72
C SER A 155 13.46 4.76 29.45
N ASP A 156 12.26 5.30 29.23
CA ASP A 156 11.91 6.00 27.99
C ASP A 156 12.63 7.36 27.87
N ALA A 157 12.85 8.09 28.97
CA ALA A 157 13.67 9.30 28.96
C ALA A 157 15.15 9.02 28.62
N VAL A 158 15.72 7.91 29.11
CA VAL A 158 17.10 7.52 28.79
C VAL A 158 17.22 7.14 27.31
N VAL A 159 16.29 6.34 26.79
CA VAL A 159 16.24 5.98 25.37
C VAL A 159 16.06 7.22 24.50
N THR A 160 15.21 8.16 24.90
CA THR A 160 15.02 9.44 24.22
C THR A 160 16.28 10.31 24.25
N ALA A 161 17.06 10.28 25.33
CA ALA A 161 18.33 10.99 25.43
C ALA A 161 19.39 10.39 24.50
N GLU A 162 19.49 9.06 24.42
CA GLU A 162 20.36 8.38 23.46
C GLU A 162 19.93 8.66 22.01
N LEU A 163 18.63 8.68 21.74
CA LEU A 163 18.06 9.07 20.45
C LEU A 163 18.47 10.51 20.08
N LEU A 164 18.30 11.47 20.99
CA LEU A 164 18.71 12.86 20.79
C LEU A 164 20.19 12.97 20.41
N ILE A 165 21.07 12.23 21.11
CA ILE A 165 22.51 12.22 20.81
C ILE A 165 22.76 11.71 19.39
N LYS A 166 22.12 10.60 18.97
CA LYS A 166 22.23 10.08 17.60
C LYS A 166 21.71 11.08 16.56
N LEU A 167 20.60 11.76 16.83
CA LEU A 167 20.05 12.80 15.95
C LEU A 167 21.04 13.97 15.79
N MET A 168 21.64 14.44 16.89
CA MET A 168 22.68 15.48 16.84
C MET A 168 23.91 15.02 16.04
N ASP A 169 24.30 13.76 16.15
CA ASP A 169 25.40 13.20 15.35
C ASP A 169 25.05 13.09 13.86
N GLN A 170 23.80 12.78 13.51
CA GLN A 170 23.33 12.83 12.12
C GLN A 170 23.33 14.25 11.57
N ILE A 171 22.82 15.23 12.32
CA ILE A 171 22.88 16.66 11.94
C ILE A 171 24.33 17.09 11.69
N HIS A 172 25.24 16.64 12.54
CA HIS A 172 26.67 16.90 12.38
C HIS A 172 27.24 16.33 11.07
N GLN A 173 26.71 15.23 10.54
CA GLN A 173 27.16 14.61 9.29
C GLN A 173 26.60 15.28 8.02
N LEU A 174 25.55 16.10 8.13
CA LEU A 174 24.91 16.71 6.97
C LEU A 174 25.83 17.68 6.20
N PRO A 175 25.77 17.72 4.85
CA PRO A 175 26.45 18.73 4.03
C PRO A 175 26.03 20.16 4.41
N ASP A 176 26.96 21.11 4.32
CA ASP A 176 26.70 22.52 4.64
C ASP A 176 25.53 23.12 3.85
N SER A 177 25.41 22.81 2.55
CA SER A 177 24.32 23.30 1.70
C SER A 177 22.95 22.85 2.20
N LEU A 178 22.83 21.55 2.51
CA LEU A 178 21.61 20.96 3.04
C LEU A 178 21.31 21.50 4.43
N LEU A 179 22.31 21.61 5.32
CA LEU A 179 22.10 22.11 6.67
C LEU A 179 21.60 23.57 6.68
N ARG A 180 22.10 24.44 5.80
CA ARG A 180 21.59 25.82 5.64
C ARG A 180 20.14 25.84 5.16
N GLN A 181 19.79 24.94 4.26
CA GLN A 181 18.43 24.84 3.76
C GLN A 181 17.46 24.39 4.86
N LEU A 182 17.84 23.37 5.64
CA LEU A 182 17.06 22.94 6.81
C LEU A 182 16.92 24.05 7.85
N GLU A 183 17.98 24.82 8.10
CA GLU A 183 17.95 25.95 9.02
C GLU A 183 16.98 27.05 8.58
N SER A 184 16.94 27.40 7.28
CA SER A 184 15.98 28.39 6.75
C SER A 184 14.51 27.94 6.84
N MET A 185 14.26 26.65 7.06
CA MET A 185 12.92 26.06 7.20
C MET A 185 12.63 25.69 8.66
N GLY A 186 13.58 25.93 9.58
CA GLY A 186 13.52 25.46 10.96
C GLY A 186 12.37 26.07 11.78
N ASP A 187 11.92 27.27 11.43
CA ASP A 187 10.81 27.97 12.10
C ASP A 187 9.45 27.29 11.90
N ALA A 188 9.34 26.39 10.91
CA ALA A 188 8.13 25.59 10.68
C ALA A 188 8.02 24.35 11.60
N LEU A 189 9.04 24.08 12.41
CA LEU A 189 9.04 22.93 13.32
C LEU A 189 8.35 23.29 14.65
N LEU A 190 7.95 22.27 15.40
CA LEU A 190 7.35 22.44 16.72
C LEU A 190 8.37 23.05 17.68
N PHE A 191 7.94 24.06 18.43
CA PHE A 191 8.81 24.81 19.35
C PHE A 191 10.09 25.27 18.61
N GLU A 192 11.22 25.30 19.29
CA GLU A 192 12.51 25.69 18.74
C GLU A 192 13.28 24.47 18.19
N THR A 193 12.61 23.41 17.75
CA THR A 193 13.27 22.18 17.24
C THR A 193 14.33 22.49 16.16
N GLY A 194 14.06 23.46 15.28
CA GLY A 194 14.99 23.93 14.25
C GLY A 194 16.31 24.51 14.79
N MET A 195 16.38 24.87 16.08
CA MET A 195 17.57 25.44 16.70
C MET A 195 18.78 24.49 16.65
N LEU A 196 18.57 23.17 16.58
CA LEU A 196 19.68 22.23 16.48
C LEU A 196 20.45 22.39 15.17
N PHE A 197 19.77 22.73 14.07
CA PHE A 197 20.42 23.01 12.78
C PHE A 197 21.27 24.28 12.86
N SER A 198 20.72 25.37 13.41
CA SER A 198 21.43 26.65 13.55
C SER A 198 22.59 26.57 14.54
N ASN A 199 22.43 25.82 15.65
CA ASN A 199 23.49 25.56 16.61
C ASN A 199 24.66 24.79 15.99
N GLU A 200 24.38 23.73 15.23
CA GLU A 200 25.44 23.00 14.51
C GLU A 200 26.16 23.92 13.52
N LEU A 201 25.41 24.73 12.76
CA LEU A 201 25.98 25.64 11.76
C LEU A 201 26.91 26.69 12.38
N ARG A 202 26.56 27.24 13.56
CA ARG A 202 27.38 28.18 14.33
C ARG A 202 28.63 27.54 14.93
N ASN A 203 28.56 26.25 15.26
CA ASN A 203 29.67 25.50 15.88
C ASN A 203 30.67 24.93 14.85
N ARG A 204 30.37 24.98 13.55
CA ARG A 204 31.28 24.54 12.49
C ARG A 204 32.40 25.56 12.27
N ASN A 205 33.64 25.13 12.54
CA ASN A 205 34.84 25.94 12.29
C ASN A 205 35.22 26.01 10.80
N ALA A 206 34.79 25.05 9.98
CA ALA A 206 35.03 25.00 8.54
C ALA A 206 33.88 24.26 7.83
N PRO A 207 33.59 24.59 6.56
CA PRO A 207 32.57 23.89 5.79
C PRO A 207 32.90 22.41 5.62
N LYS A 208 31.94 21.53 5.89
CA LYS A 208 32.10 20.11 5.53
C LYS A 208 31.94 19.97 4.02
N LYS A 209 33.00 19.53 3.34
CA LYS A 209 32.96 19.19 1.92
C LYS A 209 32.00 18.03 1.69
N TYR A 210 31.37 17.99 0.52
CA TYR A 210 30.54 16.87 0.08
C TYR A 210 31.31 15.56 0.18
N ASN A 211 30.64 14.50 0.62
CA ASN A 211 31.08 13.15 0.29
C ASN A 211 31.15 13.04 -1.25
N ALA A 212 32.11 12.28 -1.78
CA ALA A 212 32.28 12.06 -3.23
C ALA A 212 30.98 11.58 -3.90
N ASP A 213 30.11 10.93 -3.12
CA ASP A 213 28.83 10.36 -3.55
C ASP A 213 27.69 11.37 -3.70
N LEU A 214 27.85 12.63 -3.28
CA LEU A 214 26.80 13.65 -3.36
C LEU A 214 27.09 14.68 -4.45
N ILE A 215 26.03 15.24 -5.02
CA ILE A 215 26.06 16.36 -5.94
C ILE A 215 24.99 17.38 -5.55
N GLN A 216 25.33 18.66 -5.69
CA GLN A 216 24.34 19.74 -5.61
C GLN A 216 24.05 20.27 -7.01
N VAL A 217 22.76 20.34 -7.35
CA VAL A 217 22.26 20.94 -8.58
C VAL A 217 21.16 21.92 -8.17
N GLY A 218 21.30 23.19 -8.53
CA GLY A 218 20.40 24.24 -8.07
C GLY A 218 20.23 24.23 -6.54
N LYS A 219 19.00 24.01 -6.08
CA LYS A 219 18.60 24.05 -4.66
C LYS A 219 18.61 22.68 -3.98
N ILE A 220 18.91 21.61 -4.72
CA ILE A 220 18.78 20.25 -4.21
C ILE A 220 20.17 19.62 -4.15
N THR A 221 20.50 19.06 -2.98
CA THR A 221 21.64 18.15 -2.82
C THR A 221 21.11 16.73 -2.84
N PHE A 222 21.63 15.89 -3.72
CA PHE A 222 21.18 14.50 -3.85
C PHE A 222 22.33 13.56 -4.19
N ARG A 223 22.08 12.25 -4.09
CA ARG A 223 23.07 11.22 -4.36
C ARG A 223 23.42 11.15 -5.84
N ARG A 224 24.70 11.04 -6.17
CA ARG A 224 25.17 10.87 -7.55
C ARG A 224 24.62 9.57 -8.14
N PRO A 225 24.23 9.58 -9.43
CA PRO A 225 23.89 8.36 -10.14
C PRO A 225 25.04 7.35 -10.06
N ARG A 226 24.73 6.11 -9.66
CA ARG A 226 25.70 5.01 -9.74
C ARG A 226 25.90 4.63 -11.20
N LYS A 227 27.14 4.28 -11.55
CA LYS A 227 27.40 3.58 -12.81
C LYS A 227 27.24 2.09 -12.53
N PHE A 228 26.43 1.40 -13.33
CA PHE A 228 26.40 -0.05 -13.34
C PHE A 228 27.81 -0.57 -13.64
N SER A 229 28.31 -1.44 -12.79
CA SER A 229 29.59 -2.09 -13.00
C SER A 229 29.45 -3.18 -14.05
N ASP A 230 30.32 -3.15 -15.07
CA ASP A 230 30.45 -4.19 -16.10
C ASP A 230 31.03 -5.48 -15.48
N HIS A 231 30.28 -6.15 -14.62
CA HIS A 231 30.67 -7.43 -14.01
C HIS A 231 30.42 -8.63 -14.94
N LEU A 232 30.69 -8.47 -16.25
CA LEU A 232 30.82 -9.63 -17.15
C LEU A 232 32.10 -10.42 -16.84
N GLN A 233 33.11 -9.78 -16.25
CA GLN A 233 34.34 -10.43 -15.79
C GLN A 233 34.12 -11.07 -14.41
N GLY A 234 34.02 -12.40 -14.36
CA GLY A 234 33.88 -13.17 -13.11
C GLY A 234 32.74 -14.19 -13.12
N ARG A 235 31.90 -14.23 -14.16
CA ARG A 235 30.90 -15.30 -14.35
C ARG A 235 31.63 -16.62 -14.65
N SER A 236 31.97 -17.36 -13.60
CA SER A 236 32.62 -18.66 -13.68
C SER A 236 31.66 -19.70 -14.27
N LYS A 237 32.16 -20.58 -15.15
CA LYS A 237 31.41 -21.72 -15.70
C LYS A 237 31.20 -22.87 -14.70
N GLN A 238 31.41 -22.62 -13.40
CA GLN A 238 31.27 -23.64 -12.36
C GLN A 238 29.80 -23.97 -12.11
N PRO A 239 29.46 -25.24 -11.81
CA PRO A 239 28.09 -25.63 -11.48
C PRO A 239 27.62 -24.93 -10.20
N LEU A 240 26.48 -24.22 -10.28
CA LEU A 240 25.90 -23.44 -9.18
C LEU A 240 25.65 -24.28 -7.90
N LEU A 241 25.42 -25.58 -8.04
CA LEU A 241 25.02 -26.48 -6.95
C LEU A 241 26.17 -26.90 -6.02
N GLU A 242 27.43 -26.67 -6.40
CA GLU A 242 28.60 -27.00 -5.57
C GLU A 242 28.85 -25.96 -4.46
N ALA A 243 28.40 -24.71 -4.64
CA ALA A 243 28.60 -23.59 -3.72
C ALA A 243 27.38 -23.30 -2.83
N TRP A 244 26.77 -24.33 -2.24
CA TRP A 244 25.62 -24.15 -1.34
C TRP A 244 26.09 -23.71 0.05
N PRO A 245 25.69 -22.53 0.57
CA PRO A 245 26.16 -22.06 1.87
C PRO A 245 25.64 -22.98 2.99
N SER A 246 26.48 -23.23 4.00
CA SER A 246 26.15 -24.13 5.12
C SER A 246 24.97 -23.66 5.98
N SER A 247 24.62 -22.37 5.91
CA SER A 247 23.48 -21.78 6.60
C SER A 247 22.12 -22.11 5.97
N TYR A 248 22.10 -22.72 4.78
CA TYR A 248 20.85 -23.03 4.07
C TYR A 248 20.61 -24.55 3.98
N GLU A 249 19.39 -24.95 4.31
CA GLU A 249 18.94 -26.33 4.18
C GLU A 249 18.75 -26.70 2.70
N LYS A 250 19.37 -27.80 2.25
CA LYS A 250 19.13 -28.37 0.91
C LYS A 250 17.83 -29.16 0.92
N ARG A 251 16.85 -28.74 0.10
CA ARG A 251 15.58 -29.45 -0.07
C ARG A 251 15.54 -30.16 -1.43
N PRO A 252 15.33 -31.49 -1.49
CA PRO A 252 15.30 -32.23 -2.76
C PRO A 252 14.30 -31.66 -3.78
N GLN A 253 13.11 -31.26 -3.33
CA GLN A 253 12.09 -30.66 -4.20
C GLN A 253 12.53 -29.32 -4.79
N GLN A 254 13.27 -28.51 -4.03
CA GLN A 254 13.81 -27.24 -4.52
C GLN A 254 14.89 -27.47 -5.58
N LEU A 255 15.75 -28.47 -5.38
CA LEU A 255 16.79 -28.84 -6.35
C LEU A 255 16.17 -29.33 -7.67
N ASN A 256 15.15 -30.18 -7.60
CA ASN A 256 14.41 -30.63 -8.77
C ASN A 256 13.78 -29.44 -9.52
N LEU A 257 13.16 -28.51 -8.78
CA LEU A 257 12.62 -27.27 -9.36
C LEU A 257 13.71 -26.47 -10.08
N MET A 258 14.87 -26.28 -9.45
CA MET A 258 15.99 -25.55 -10.04
C MET A 258 16.50 -26.20 -11.33
N GLU A 259 16.61 -27.53 -11.36
CA GLU A 259 17.04 -28.29 -12.53
C GLU A 259 16.05 -28.16 -13.69
N ASP A 260 14.74 -28.32 -13.41
CA ASP A 260 13.69 -28.18 -14.41
C ASP A 260 13.62 -26.76 -14.97
N VAL A 261 13.75 -25.73 -14.12
CA VAL A 261 13.78 -24.32 -14.54
C VAL A 261 15.01 -24.05 -15.41
N ALA A 262 16.20 -24.47 -14.99
CA ALA A 262 17.42 -24.32 -15.77
C ALA A 262 17.32 -25.01 -17.13
N SER A 263 16.77 -26.23 -17.16
CA SER A 263 16.51 -26.99 -18.39
C SER A 263 15.58 -26.23 -19.33
N GLN A 264 14.46 -25.70 -18.81
CA GLN A 264 13.52 -24.93 -19.62
C GLN A 264 14.14 -23.65 -20.20
N MET A 265 14.92 -22.91 -19.40
CA MET A 265 15.61 -21.71 -19.87
C MET A 265 16.63 -22.02 -20.97
N ARG A 266 17.43 -23.08 -20.81
CA ARG A 266 18.44 -23.50 -21.80
C ARG A 266 17.84 -23.96 -23.12
N HIS A 267 16.75 -24.73 -23.06
CA HIS A 267 16.09 -25.25 -24.25
C HIS A 267 15.15 -24.24 -24.93
N ARG A 268 14.94 -23.05 -24.34
CA ARG A 268 14.08 -21.97 -24.86
C ARG A 268 12.68 -22.44 -25.27
N GLN A 269 12.09 -23.34 -24.50
CA GLN A 269 10.69 -23.71 -24.70
C GLN A 269 9.81 -22.47 -24.45
N PRO A 270 8.83 -22.15 -25.31
CA PRO A 270 8.15 -20.86 -25.28
C PRO A 270 7.42 -20.61 -23.96
N GLN A 271 6.78 -21.64 -23.40
CA GLN A 271 6.00 -21.54 -22.17
C GLN A 271 6.15 -22.77 -21.27
N ALA A 272 6.18 -22.56 -19.95
CA ALA A 272 6.15 -23.63 -18.96
C ALA A 272 5.43 -23.19 -17.68
N PHE A 273 4.77 -24.14 -17.00
CA PHE A 273 4.05 -23.90 -15.76
C PHE A 273 4.63 -24.74 -14.62
N PHE A 274 4.99 -24.08 -13.52
CA PHE A 274 5.56 -24.67 -12.32
C PHE A 274 4.61 -24.50 -11.14
N GLU A 275 3.99 -25.61 -10.70
CA GLU A 275 3.19 -25.70 -9.48
C GLU A 275 4.11 -26.03 -8.30
N ALA A 276 4.55 -25.00 -7.58
CA ALA A 276 5.50 -25.09 -6.48
C ALA A 276 4.85 -24.52 -5.20
N PRO A 277 4.20 -25.37 -4.38
CA PRO A 277 3.52 -24.94 -3.15
C PRO A 277 4.42 -24.19 -2.17
N THR A 278 3.80 -23.54 -1.17
CA THR A 278 4.54 -22.91 -0.07
C THR A 278 5.49 -23.91 0.59
N GLY A 279 6.69 -23.46 0.92
CA GLY A 279 7.75 -24.28 1.53
C GLY A 279 8.73 -24.90 0.52
N THR A 280 8.38 -24.98 -0.76
CA THR A 280 9.27 -25.53 -1.81
C THR A 280 10.48 -24.63 -2.11
N GLY A 281 10.48 -23.38 -1.63
CA GLY A 281 11.56 -22.42 -1.90
C GLY A 281 11.50 -21.89 -3.33
N LYS A 282 10.28 -21.68 -3.84
CA LYS A 282 9.94 -21.27 -5.21
C LYS A 282 10.78 -20.09 -5.73
N THR A 283 10.87 -19.01 -4.96
CA THR A 283 11.58 -17.78 -5.35
C THR A 283 13.06 -18.03 -5.63
N LEU A 284 13.80 -18.60 -4.68
CA LEU A 284 15.18 -19.01 -4.92
C LEU A 284 15.28 -20.10 -5.99
N GLY A 285 14.27 -20.97 -6.08
CA GLY A 285 14.16 -22.05 -7.07
C GLY A 285 14.16 -21.56 -8.51
N TYR A 286 13.66 -20.36 -8.81
CA TYR A 286 13.77 -19.73 -10.12
C TYR A 286 14.88 -18.68 -10.22
N LEU A 287 15.22 -17.98 -9.12
CA LEU A 287 16.25 -16.93 -9.13
C LEU A 287 17.66 -17.48 -9.33
N LEU A 288 18.01 -18.57 -8.62
CA LEU A 288 19.33 -19.20 -8.72
C LEU A 288 19.63 -19.73 -10.13
N PRO A 289 18.76 -20.55 -10.76
CA PRO A 289 19.01 -20.97 -12.14
C PRO A 289 18.98 -19.78 -13.11
N ALA A 290 18.10 -18.78 -12.93
CA ALA A 290 18.13 -17.57 -13.75
C ALA A 290 19.48 -16.84 -13.65
N ALA A 291 20.01 -16.68 -12.43
CA ALA A 291 21.31 -16.05 -12.20
C ALA A 291 22.46 -16.83 -12.85
N HIS A 292 22.39 -18.16 -12.82
CA HIS A 292 23.32 -19.02 -13.54
C HIS A 292 23.24 -18.80 -15.06
N GLU A 293 22.05 -18.67 -15.62
CA GLU A 293 21.84 -18.49 -17.06
C GLU A 293 22.29 -17.10 -17.56
N LEU A 294 22.50 -16.12 -16.67
CA LEU A 294 23.11 -14.82 -17.02
C LEU A 294 24.48 -15.00 -17.70
N GLN A 295 25.24 -16.04 -17.38
CA GLN A 295 26.55 -16.29 -18.01
C GLN A 295 26.46 -16.59 -19.51
N TYR A 296 25.29 -17.01 -19.99
CA TYR A 296 25.02 -17.26 -21.41
C TYR A 296 24.34 -16.06 -22.09
N GLY A 297 24.29 -14.91 -21.41
CA GLY A 297 23.71 -13.68 -21.95
C GLY A 297 22.19 -13.58 -21.80
N HIS A 298 21.55 -14.52 -21.10
CA HIS A 298 20.13 -14.41 -20.77
C HIS A 298 19.89 -13.24 -19.80
N ARG A 299 18.70 -12.65 -19.91
CA ARG A 299 18.23 -11.54 -19.08
C ARG A 299 16.78 -11.77 -18.72
N PHE A 300 16.39 -11.34 -17.54
CA PHE A 300 15.10 -11.74 -16.97
C PHE A 300 14.25 -10.52 -16.61
N LEU A 301 12.93 -10.70 -16.76
CA LEU A 301 11.93 -9.83 -16.15
C LEU A 301 11.09 -10.68 -15.20
N ILE A 302 10.96 -10.27 -13.94
CA ILE A 302 10.15 -10.94 -12.94
C ILE A 302 8.95 -10.05 -12.64
N SER A 303 7.75 -10.62 -12.74
CA SER A 303 6.50 -9.94 -12.39
C SER A 303 5.83 -10.66 -11.23
N THR A 304 5.46 -9.91 -10.19
CA THR A 304 4.70 -10.40 -9.02
C THR A 304 3.42 -9.60 -8.81
N THR A 305 2.60 -9.90 -7.80
CA THR A 305 1.25 -9.33 -7.69
C THR A 305 1.23 -7.88 -7.18
N THR A 306 1.99 -7.54 -6.14
CA THR A 306 1.86 -6.24 -5.45
C THR A 306 3.22 -5.57 -5.23
N ASN A 307 3.23 -4.25 -5.02
CA ASN A 307 4.45 -3.52 -4.66
C ASN A 307 5.10 -4.07 -3.36
N ALA A 308 4.29 -4.59 -2.42
CA ALA A 308 4.80 -5.19 -1.21
C ALA A 308 5.60 -6.48 -1.49
N LEU A 309 5.06 -7.38 -2.32
CA LEU A 309 5.77 -8.60 -2.74
C LEU A 309 6.98 -8.28 -3.62
N GLN A 310 6.88 -7.22 -4.45
CA GLN A 310 8.00 -6.73 -5.24
C GLN A 310 9.14 -6.21 -4.37
N ASN A 311 8.83 -5.39 -3.35
CA ASN A 311 9.82 -4.91 -2.39
C ASN A 311 10.42 -6.08 -1.59
N GLN A 312 9.60 -7.04 -1.16
CA GLN A 312 10.07 -8.26 -0.51
C GLN A 312 11.12 -8.98 -1.39
N LEU A 313 10.77 -9.28 -2.65
CA LEU A 313 11.64 -9.92 -3.63
C LEU A 313 13.02 -9.24 -3.74
N ILE A 314 13.05 -7.91 -3.69
CA ILE A 314 14.28 -7.11 -3.78
C ILE A 314 15.04 -7.12 -2.44
N ASP A 315 14.37 -6.77 -1.35
CA ASP A 315 15.00 -6.52 -0.05
C ASP A 315 15.42 -7.82 0.66
N GLN A 316 14.76 -8.93 0.35
CA GLN A 316 15.02 -10.22 0.98
C GLN A 316 15.62 -11.20 -0.02
N GLU A 317 14.90 -11.59 -1.06
CA GLU A 317 15.33 -12.71 -1.90
C GLU A 317 16.52 -12.39 -2.82
N ILE A 318 16.62 -11.20 -3.39
CA ILE A 318 17.82 -10.79 -4.14
C ILE A 318 19.04 -10.65 -3.21
N ASN A 319 18.85 -10.10 -2.01
CA ASN A 319 19.93 -10.03 -1.01
C ASN A 319 20.39 -11.42 -0.55
N GLN A 320 19.48 -12.40 -0.48
CA GLN A 320 19.84 -13.80 -0.25
C GLN A 320 20.58 -14.38 -1.45
N LEU A 321 20.11 -14.14 -2.68
CA LEU A 321 20.76 -14.59 -3.91
C LEU A 321 22.23 -14.15 -3.98
N ASP A 322 22.54 -12.91 -3.60
CA ASP A 322 23.91 -12.37 -3.53
C ASP A 322 24.83 -13.19 -2.61
N GLN A 323 24.30 -13.93 -1.62
CA GLN A 323 25.08 -14.80 -0.74
C GLN A 323 25.43 -16.16 -1.39
N PHE A 324 24.66 -16.58 -2.40
CA PHE A 324 24.93 -17.80 -3.17
C PHE A 324 25.87 -17.56 -4.35
N LEU A 325 25.97 -16.31 -4.82
CA LEU A 325 26.72 -15.97 -6.02
C LEU A 325 28.10 -15.40 -5.68
N PRO A 326 29.16 -15.74 -6.44
CA PRO A 326 30.48 -15.12 -6.29
C PRO A 326 30.55 -13.70 -6.89
N PHE A 327 29.43 -13.19 -7.42
CA PHE A 327 29.28 -11.88 -8.04
C PHE A 327 27.93 -11.28 -7.66
N LYS A 328 27.80 -9.95 -7.78
CA LYS A 328 26.52 -9.26 -7.57
C LYS A 328 25.72 -9.17 -8.86
N VAL A 329 24.40 -9.29 -8.75
CA VAL A 329 23.48 -9.14 -9.87
C VAL A 329 22.99 -7.70 -10.00
N ASN A 330 22.84 -7.23 -11.24
CA ASN A 330 22.31 -5.90 -11.51
C ASN A 330 20.78 -5.95 -11.57
N VAL A 331 20.11 -5.36 -10.57
CA VAL A 331 18.64 -5.40 -10.44
C VAL A 331 18.04 -4.00 -10.57
N VAL A 332 16.97 -3.89 -11.35
CA VAL A 332 16.17 -2.66 -11.48
C VAL A 332 14.72 -2.93 -11.14
N SER A 333 14.16 -2.13 -10.23
CA SER A 333 12.76 -2.20 -9.81
C SER A 333 11.91 -1.19 -10.58
N LEU A 334 10.83 -1.64 -11.20
CA LEU A 334 9.91 -0.79 -11.96
C LEU A 334 8.54 -0.71 -11.31
N LYS A 335 8.11 0.53 -11.02
CA LYS A 335 6.75 0.91 -10.59
C LYS A 335 6.16 1.96 -11.54
N GLY A 336 4.87 2.29 -11.37
CA GLY A 336 4.21 3.37 -12.11
C GLY A 336 4.86 4.74 -11.83
N SER A 337 4.78 5.67 -12.78
CA SER A 337 5.51 6.95 -12.71
C SER A 337 5.15 7.78 -11.46
N GLN A 338 3.92 7.67 -10.96
CA GLN A 338 3.45 8.37 -9.77
C GLN A 338 4.19 7.99 -8.48
N HIS A 339 4.95 6.88 -8.48
CA HIS A 339 5.78 6.50 -7.33
C HIS A 339 7.10 7.27 -7.28
N TYR A 340 7.46 8.01 -8.33
CA TYR A 340 8.77 8.66 -8.42
C TYR A 340 8.67 10.17 -8.29
N ILE A 341 9.66 10.75 -7.62
CA ILE A 341 9.81 12.20 -7.49
C ILE A 341 10.33 12.82 -8.79
N ASP A 342 9.69 13.92 -9.20
CA ASP A 342 10.18 14.83 -10.23
C ASP A 342 11.01 15.94 -9.56
N LEU A 343 12.32 15.90 -9.80
CA LEU A 343 13.27 16.82 -9.16
C LEU A 343 13.02 18.28 -9.53
N ASP A 344 12.58 18.54 -10.77
CA ASP A 344 12.32 19.89 -11.26
C ASP A 344 11.09 20.44 -10.56
N LYS A 345 9.99 19.69 -10.55
CA LYS A 345 8.78 20.10 -9.84
C LYS A 345 9.02 20.28 -8.34
N PHE A 346 9.74 19.36 -7.69
CA PHE A 346 10.08 19.49 -6.28
C PHE A 346 10.87 20.77 -6.00
N ALA A 347 11.87 21.10 -6.83
CA ALA A 347 12.64 22.33 -6.69
C ALA A 347 11.75 23.58 -6.72
N HIS A 348 10.75 23.64 -7.60
CA HIS A 348 9.79 24.74 -7.67
C HIS A 348 8.92 24.86 -6.41
N THR A 349 8.59 23.75 -5.75
CA THR A 349 7.79 23.81 -4.51
C THR A 349 8.53 24.45 -3.34
N LEU A 350 9.87 24.44 -3.35
CA LEU A 350 10.69 24.99 -2.27
C LEU A 350 10.58 26.52 -2.20
N ASP A 351 10.33 27.18 -3.33
CA ASP A 351 10.18 28.64 -3.45
C ASP A 351 8.79 29.16 -3.10
N GLN A 352 7.82 28.26 -3.02
CA GLN A 352 6.44 28.63 -2.75
C GLN A 352 6.22 28.79 -1.24
N PRO A 353 5.31 29.69 -0.82
CA PRO A 353 4.80 29.69 0.54
C PRO A 353 4.11 28.35 0.84
N GLN A 354 4.44 27.73 1.97
CA GLN A 354 3.90 26.45 2.40
C GLN A 354 3.50 26.52 3.88
N ASN A 355 2.55 25.69 4.29
CA ASN A 355 2.25 25.50 5.71
C ASN A 355 3.36 24.67 6.39
N ASP A 356 3.37 24.71 7.72
CA ASP A 356 4.39 24.07 8.56
C ASP A 356 4.54 22.57 8.31
N TYR A 357 3.42 21.88 8.15
CA TYR A 357 3.40 20.45 7.90
C TYR A 357 4.00 20.09 6.52
N THR A 358 3.70 20.88 5.48
CA THR A 358 4.33 20.72 4.16
C THR A 358 5.82 21.04 4.21
N ARG A 359 6.26 22.02 5.00
CA ARG A 359 7.69 22.32 5.22
C ARG A 359 8.44 21.16 5.87
N LEU A 360 7.86 20.54 6.90
CA LEU A 360 8.41 19.32 7.52
C LEU A 360 8.61 18.19 6.49
N ILE A 361 7.65 17.96 5.60
CA ILE A 361 7.77 16.97 4.53
C ILE A 361 8.87 17.34 3.53
N GLN A 362 8.97 18.61 3.13
CA GLN A 362 10.03 19.08 2.25
C GLN A 362 11.42 18.88 2.88
N MET A 363 11.58 19.16 4.18
CA MET A 363 12.83 18.91 4.92
C MET A 363 13.19 17.43 4.93
N ARG A 364 12.19 16.55 5.15
CA ARG A 364 12.35 15.09 5.06
C ARG A 364 12.78 14.63 3.67
N LEU A 365 12.16 15.16 2.61
CA LEU A 365 12.52 14.86 1.22
C LEU A 365 13.94 15.32 0.88
N LEU A 366 14.36 16.49 1.35
CA LEU A 366 15.72 17.00 1.13
C LEU A 366 16.78 16.09 1.74
N VAL A 367 16.56 15.57 2.95
CA VAL A 367 17.45 14.59 3.57
C VAL A 367 17.40 13.26 2.81
N TRP A 368 16.20 12.77 2.49
CA TRP A 368 16.01 11.51 1.75
C TRP A 368 16.71 11.50 0.38
N LEU A 369 16.68 12.62 -0.35
CA LEU A 369 17.35 12.74 -1.64
C LEU A 369 18.88 12.53 -1.56
N THR A 370 19.48 12.73 -0.39
CA THR A 370 20.90 12.41 -0.16
C THR A 370 21.16 10.92 0.12
N GLN A 371 20.11 10.15 0.38
CA GLN A 371 20.15 8.73 0.76
C GLN A 371 19.71 7.82 -0.41
N THR A 372 18.60 8.17 -1.07
CA THR A 372 17.97 7.36 -2.12
C THR A 372 18.84 7.23 -3.37
N GLU A 373 18.75 6.06 -4.01
CA GLU A 373 19.35 5.78 -5.32
C GLU A 373 18.30 5.79 -6.43
N THR A 374 17.04 5.50 -6.07
CA THR A 374 15.95 5.19 -7.00
C THR A 374 14.96 6.34 -7.18
N GLY A 375 14.86 7.24 -6.20
CA GLY A 375 13.85 8.30 -6.19
C GLY A 375 12.41 7.78 -6.01
N ASP A 376 12.25 6.55 -5.53
CA ASP A 376 10.97 5.93 -5.22
C ASP A 376 10.41 6.44 -3.89
N LEU A 377 9.30 7.16 -3.95
CA LEU A 377 8.63 7.77 -2.81
C LEU A 377 8.04 6.74 -1.85
N ASP A 378 7.87 5.48 -2.27
CA ASP A 378 7.47 4.39 -1.36
C ASP A 378 8.53 4.14 -0.27
N GLU A 379 9.81 4.47 -0.52
CA GLU A 379 10.90 4.36 0.47
C GLU A 379 10.63 5.17 1.74
N LEU A 380 9.84 6.25 1.61
CA LEU A 380 9.49 7.14 2.71
C LEU A 380 8.39 6.56 3.61
N ASN A 381 7.83 5.38 3.31
CA ASN A 381 6.78 4.75 4.12
C ASN A 381 5.59 5.69 4.45
N PHE A 382 5.33 6.68 3.60
CA PHE A 382 4.15 7.54 3.74
C PHE A 382 2.89 6.73 3.44
N THR A 383 1.76 7.10 4.03
CA THR A 383 0.47 6.84 3.39
C THR A 383 0.31 7.86 2.26
N VAL A 384 1.03 7.63 1.14
CA VAL A 384 1.25 8.58 0.03
C VAL A 384 -0.05 9.21 -0.50
N GLN A 385 -1.18 8.52 -0.38
CA GLN A 385 -2.47 8.92 -0.96
C GLN A 385 -3.16 10.13 -0.30
N GLN A 386 -2.55 10.82 0.68
CA GLN A 386 -3.26 11.83 1.49
C GLN A 386 -2.63 13.22 1.51
N LEU A 387 -1.53 13.46 0.79
CA LEU A 387 -0.75 14.68 0.94
C LEU A 387 -0.71 15.52 -0.35
N PRO A 388 -1.28 16.74 -0.39
CA PRO A 388 -1.36 17.57 -1.60
C PRO A 388 -0.02 17.85 -2.28
N LEU A 389 1.09 17.89 -1.52
CA LEU A 389 2.43 18.08 -2.07
C LEU A 389 2.79 17.00 -3.10
N PHE A 390 2.38 15.74 -2.87
CA PHE A 390 2.73 14.61 -3.72
C PHE A 390 2.06 14.66 -5.09
N ASP A 391 0.86 15.25 -5.18
CA ASP A 391 0.21 15.50 -6.47
C ASP A 391 1.05 16.47 -7.34
N GLU A 392 1.84 17.34 -6.72
CA GLU A 392 2.67 18.34 -7.41
C GLU A 392 4.05 17.83 -7.79
N ILE A 393 4.66 16.98 -6.95
CA ILE A 393 6.07 16.57 -7.10
C ILE A 393 6.25 15.22 -7.75
N THR A 394 5.17 14.52 -8.12
CA THR A 394 5.25 13.20 -8.76
C THR A 394 5.36 13.29 -10.28
N HIS A 395 5.93 12.23 -10.84
CA HIS A 395 6.09 12.07 -12.29
C HIS A 395 4.80 11.69 -13.02
N HIS A 396 4.64 12.22 -14.23
CA HIS A 396 3.60 11.79 -15.18
C HIS A 396 4.18 11.07 -16.41
N GLY A 397 5.44 10.62 -16.30
CA GLY A 397 6.19 9.95 -17.35
C GLY A 397 7.26 10.83 -17.98
N VAL A 398 8.23 10.19 -18.64
CA VAL A 398 9.45 10.84 -19.17
C VAL A 398 9.15 11.90 -20.24
N GLN A 399 8.03 11.77 -20.96
CA GLN A 399 7.61 12.73 -21.99
C GLN A 399 7.25 14.12 -21.42
N GLY A 400 6.91 14.20 -20.13
CA GLY A 400 6.56 15.45 -19.46
C GLY A 400 7.77 16.25 -18.95
N LEU A 401 8.99 15.71 -19.06
CA LEU A 401 10.19 16.34 -18.52
C LEU A 401 10.64 17.55 -19.34
N ASN A 402 11.02 18.62 -18.63
CA ASN A 402 11.65 19.79 -19.25
C ASN A 402 13.12 19.49 -19.57
N GLN A 403 13.45 19.41 -20.87
CA GLN A 403 14.82 19.12 -21.32
C GLN A 403 15.83 20.23 -21.00
N GLU A 404 15.35 21.46 -20.77
CA GLU A 404 16.19 22.62 -20.42
C GLU A 404 16.47 22.70 -18.91
N SER A 405 15.77 21.90 -18.09
CA SER A 405 15.95 21.91 -16.65
C SER A 405 17.36 21.40 -16.27
N PRO A 406 18.04 22.05 -15.30
CA PRO A 406 19.33 21.56 -14.81
C PRO A 406 19.24 20.16 -14.17
N TYR A 407 18.03 19.74 -13.76
CA TYR A 407 17.77 18.42 -13.17
C TYR A 407 17.55 17.32 -14.22
N TYR A 408 17.34 17.65 -15.50
CA TYR A 408 16.92 16.71 -16.54
C TYR A 408 17.85 15.50 -16.74
N GLN A 409 19.16 15.71 -16.60
CA GLN A 409 20.17 14.65 -16.72
C GLN A 409 20.31 13.77 -15.46
N TYR A 410 19.74 14.20 -14.34
CA TYR A 410 19.80 13.52 -13.05
C TYR A 410 18.48 12.86 -12.66
N ASP A 411 17.40 13.16 -13.39
CA ASP A 411 16.06 12.66 -13.12
C ASP A 411 16.00 11.13 -13.00
N PHE A 412 15.34 10.67 -11.95
CA PHE A 412 15.30 9.25 -11.59
C PHE A 412 14.59 8.39 -12.63
N MET A 413 13.45 8.85 -13.17
CA MET A 413 12.67 8.10 -14.15
C MET A 413 13.45 7.94 -15.46
N ARG A 414 14.13 8.99 -15.90
CA ARG A 414 14.99 8.92 -17.08
C ARG A 414 16.14 7.93 -16.87
N ARG A 415 16.87 8.05 -15.76
CA ARG A 415 17.98 7.13 -15.45
C ARG A 415 17.50 5.69 -15.44
N ARG A 416 16.35 5.41 -14.83
CA ARG A 416 15.76 4.07 -14.79
C ARG A 416 15.58 3.45 -16.18
N THR A 417 15.22 4.24 -17.20
CA THR A 417 15.13 3.75 -18.59
C THR A 417 16.48 3.28 -19.12
N ASP A 418 17.57 4.02 -18.84
CA ASP A 418 18.93 3.65 -19.24
C ASP A 418 19.46 2.44 -18.42
N GLU A 419 19.14 2.41 -17.12
CA GLU A 419 19.52 1.34 -16.19
C GLU A 419 18.83 0.01 -16.55
N MET A 420 17.55 0.06 -16.93
CA MET A 420 16.77 -1.10 -17.37
C MET A 420 17.42 -1.83 -18.56
N GLN A 421 18.08 -1.11 -19.47
CA GLN A 421 18.74 -1.73 -20.62
C GLN A 421 19.95 -2.59 -20.22
N ASN A 422 20.55 -2.34 -19.06
CA ASN A 422 21.75 -3.04 -18.60
C ASN A 422 21.49 -3.99 -17.43
N ALA A 423 20.26 -4.01 -16.90
CA ALA A 423 19.88 -4.87 -15.78
C ALA A 423 19.88 -6.37 -16.15
N ASP A 424 20.44 -7.18 -15.27
CA ASP A 424 20.34 -8.65 -15.32
C ASP A 424 18.90 -9.08 -15.01
N PHE A 425 18.34 -8.50 -13.95
CA PHE A 425 16.95 -8.69 -13.54
C PHE A 425 16.20 -7.37 -13.53
N VAL A 426 15.06 -7.36 -14.21
CA VAL A 426 14.05 -6.30 -14.06
C VAL A 426 12.92 -6.87 -13.20
N ILE A 427 12.55 -6.20 -12.12
CA ILE A 427 11.48 -6.65 -11.24
C ILE A 427 10.34 -5.64 -11.29
N THR A 428 9.11 -6.13 -11.45
CA THR A 428 7.91 -5.30 -11.48
C THR A 428 6.70 -6.04 -10.95
N ASN A 429 5.53 -5.37 -10.92
CA ASN A 429 4.26 -6.00 -10.61
C ASN A 429 3.45 -6.32 -11.87
N HIS A 430 2.43 -7.16 -11.75
CA HIS A 430 1.57 -7.55 -12.88
C HIS A 430 0.89 -6.35 -13.52
N ALA A 431 0.41 -5.38 -12.71
CA ALA A 431 -0.29 -4.21 -13.22
C ALA A 431 0.60 -3.33 -14.11
N TYR A 432 1.89 -3.19 -13.77
CA TYR A 432 2.87 -2.49 -14.59
C TYR A 432 3.21 -3.31 -15.84
N LEU A 433 3.48 -4.61 -15.69
CA LEU A 433 3.75 -5.50 -16.82
C LEU A 433 2.64 -5.41 -17.89
N ILE A 434 1.38 -5.53 -17.49
CA ILE A 434 0.21 -5.49 -18.38
C ILE A 434 0.13 -4.19 -19.19
N LYS A 435 0.56 -3.06 -18.62
CA LYS A 435 0.49 -1.74 -19.27
C LYS A 435 1.74 -1.41 -20.09
N HIS A 436 2.89 -1.98 -19.72
CA HIS A 436 4.21 -1.55 -20.19
C HIS A 436 5.02 -2.68 -20.84
N ALA A 437 4.45 -3.86 -21.10
CA ALA A 437 5.18 -4.98 -21.70
C ALA A 437 5.88 -4.63 -23.03
N ALA A 438 5.29 -3.73 -23.83
CA ALA A 438 5.88 -3.26 -25.08
C ALA A 438 7.25 -2.55 -24.89
N GLU A 439 7.54 -2.00 -23.70
CA GLU A 439 8.84 -1.40 -23.37
C GLU A 439 10.01 -2.43 -23.38
N PHE A 440 9.68 -3.72 -23.37
CA PHE A 440 10.65 -4.83 -23.33
C PHE A 440 10.83 -5.55 -24.67
N ALA A 441 10.11 -5.16 -25.73
CA ALA A 441 10.09 -5.86 -27.02
C ALA A 441 11.50 -6.11 -27.61
N ASP A 442 12.38 -5.11 -27.54
CA ASP A 442 13.74 -5.18 -28.11
C ASP A 442 14.78 -5.75 -27.13
N GLN A 443 14.37 -6.16 -25.92
CA GLN A 443 15.29 -6.60 -24.87
C GLN A 443 15.45 -8.13 -24.82
N HIS A 444 14.62 -8.88 -25.56
CA HIS A 444 14.72 -10.34 -25.68
C HIS A 444 14.81 -11.09 -24.34
N ARG A 445 14.11 -10.58 -23.32
CA ARG A 445 14.12 -11.13 -21.96
C ARG A 445 13.25 -12.38 -21.84
N THR A 446 13.58 -13.24 -20.89
CA THR A 446 12.66 -14.27 -20.38
C THR A 446 11.78 -13.66 -19.30
N LEU A 447 10.46 -13.80 -19.46
CA LEU A 447 9.46 -13.37 -18.49
C LEU A 447 9.22 -14.48 -17.46
N ILE A 448 9.38 -14.15 -16.18
CA ILE A 448 9.01 -14.97 -15.04
C ILE A 448 7.78 -14.33 -14.40
N VAL A 449 6.65 -15.03 -14.42
CA VAL A 449 5.41 -14.60 -13.77
C VAL A 449 5.28 -15.37 -12.47
N ASP A 450 5.56 -14.71 -11.35
CA ASP A 450 5.33 -15.25 -10.02
C ASP A 450 3.89 -14.98 -9.57
N GLU A 451 3.31 -15.90 -8.78
CA GLU A 451 1.89 -15.88 -8.42
C GLU A 451 0.97 -15.75 -9.64
N ALA A 452 1.26 -16.53 -10.69
CA ALA A 452 0.63 -16.42 -12.01
C ALA A 452 -0.91 -16.42 -11.98
N GLN A 453 -1.53 -17.04 -10.97
CA GLN A 453 -2.98 -17.01 -10.78
C GLN A 453 -3.56 -15.59 -10.64
N GLN A 454 -2.75 -14.64 -10.15
CA GLN A 454 -3.13 -13.25 -10.01
C GLN A 454 -3.02 -12.46 -11.30
N LEU A 455 -2.23 -12.92 -12.27
CA LEU A 455 -2.05 -12.23 -13.55
C LEU A 455 -3.37 -12.09 -14.31
N VAL A 456 -4.19 -13.15 -14.34
CA VAL A 456 -5.50 -13.17 -15.00
C VAL A 456 -6.43 -12.11 -14.38
N THR A 457 -6.66 -12.20 -13.07
CA THR A 457 -7.52 -11.26 -12.34
C THR A 457 -7.02 -9.82 -12.48
N THR A 458 -5.70 -9.62 -12.39
CA THR A 458 -5.08 -8.29 -12.53
C THR A 458 -5.24 -7.73 -13.95
N THR A 459 -5.23 -8.57 -14.99
CA THR A 459 -5.47 -8.18 -16.38
C THR A 459 -6.89 -7.67 -16.57
N LEU A 460 -7.87 -8.41 -16.07
CA LEU A 460 -9.29 -8.04 -16.17
C LEU A 460 -9.58 -6.74 -15.40
N GLN A 461 -9.04 -6.61 -14.19
CA GLN A 461 -9.23 -5.42 -13.35
C GLN A 461 -8.53 -4.17 -13.91
N ASN A 462 -7.26 -4.27 -14.35
CA ASN A 462 -6.53 -3.11 -14.86
C ASN A 462 -7.07 -2.56 -16.18
N ASN A 463 -7.72 -3.41 -16.97
CA ASN A 463 -8.37 -2.99 -18.19
C ASN A 463 -9.83 -2.57 -17.98
N ASN A 464 -10.34 -2.61 -16.73
CA ASN A 464 -11.62 -2.01 -16.41
C ASN A 464 -11.47 -0.48 -16.37
N GLN A 465 -12.16 0.20 -17.27
CA GLN A 465 -12.17 1.65 -17.40
C GLN A 465 -13.55 2.20 -17.10
N VAL A 466 -13.61 3.30 -16.35
CA VAL A 466 -14.87 3.89 -15.91
C VAL A 466 -14.99 5.31 -16.44
N MET A 467 -16.18 5.65 -16.93
CA MET A 467 -16.58 7.01 -17.27
C MET A 467 -17.72 7.41 -16.33
N ASP A 468 -17.44 8.32 -15.41
CA ASP A 468 -18.42 8.88 -14.47
C ASP A 468 -18.98 10.17 -15.06
N LEU A 469 -20.21 10.09 -15.58
CA LEU A 469 -20.83 11.18 -16.35
C LEU A 469 -21.24 12.35 -15.44
N ASP A 470 -21.61 12.08 -14.20
CA ASP A 470 -21.98 13.10 -13.23
C ASP A 470 -20.73 13.82 -12.68
N ALA A 471 -19.61 13.12 -12.48
CA ALA A 471 -18.34 13.76 -12.12
C ALA A 471 -17.83 14.72 -13.20
N VAL A 472 -18.04 14.39 -14.49
CA VAL A 472 -17.71 15.30 -15.61
C VAL A 472 -18.51 16.60 -15.51
N LYS A 473 -19.81 16.52 -15.21
CA LYS A 473 -20.65 17.70 -14.98
C LYS A 473 -20.13 18.54 -13.82
N ILE A 474 -19.87 17.94 -12.65
CA ILE A 474 -19.39 18.64 -11.46
C ILE A 474 -18.09 19.39 -11.76
N LEU A 475 -17.15 18.76 -12.48
CA LEU A 475 -15.89 19.38 -12.87
C LEU A 475 -16.10 20.51 -13.88
N ALA A 476 -16.96 20.32 -14.88
CA ALA A 476 -17.26 21.35 -15.87
C ALA A 476 -17.91 22.58 -15.21
N ASP A 477 -18.92 22.39 -14.37
CA ASP A 477 -19.58 23.45 -13.60
C ASP A 477 -18.61 24.19 -12.66
N THR A 478 -17.80 23.45 -11.90
CA THR A 478 -16.77 24.05 -11.02
C THR A 478 -15.79 24.91 -11.82
N LEU A 479 -15.42 24.46 -13.02
CA LEU A 479 -14.50 25.17 -13.88
C LEU A 479 -15.16 26.42 -14.49
N LEU A 480 -16.44 26.37 -14.87
CA LEU A 480 -17.22 27.53 -15.30
C LEU A 480 -17.36 28.55 -14.17
N VAL A 481 -17.74 28.14 -12.97
CA VAL A 481 -17.84 29.01 -11.79
C VAL A 481 -16.52 29.72 -11.51
N LYS A 482 -15.38 29.02 -11.61
CA LYS A 482 -14.06 29.64 -11.45
C LYS A 482 -13.70 30.60 -12.59
N MET A 483 -14.09 30.30 -13.82
CA MET A 483 -13.82 31.16 -14.97
C MET A 483 -14.70 32.42 -14.98
N GLU A 484 -15.96 32.30 -14.55
CA GLU A 484 -16.99 33.34 -14.64
C GLU A 484 -17.24 34.09 -13.32
N SER A 485 -16.56 33.75 -12.21
CA SER A 485 -16.75 34.37 -10.90
C SER A 485 -16.68 35.90 -10.97
N GLN A 486 -17.74 36.56 -10.52
CA GLN A 486 -17.82 38.03 -10.40
C GLN A 486 -17.48 38.55 -8.99
N VAL A 487 -17.33 37.64 -8.01
CA VAL A 487 -17.11 37.95 -6.58
C VAL A 487 -15.63 37.78 -6.19
N SER A 488 -14.86 37.02 -6.99
CA SER A 488 -13.41 36.83 -6.83
C SER A 488 -12.67 37.17 -8.15
N TYR A 489 -11.33 37.24 -8.13
CA TYR A 489 -10.51 37.52 -9.32
C TYR A 489 -10.92 36.64 -10.50
N SER A 490 -11.40 37.25 -11.58
CA SER A 490 -11.93 36.53 -12.75
C SER A 490 -10.86 36.27 -13.80
N PHE A 491 -11.13 35.33 -14.72
CA PHE A 491 -10.29 35.10 -15.90
C PHE A 491 -10.12 36.35 -16.79
N ALA A 492 -10.92 37.41 -16.59
CA ALA A 492 -10.74 38.68 -17.28
C ALA A 492 -9.42 39.38 -16.91
N ASN A 493 -8.94 39.25 -15.66
CA ASN A 493 -7.69 39.85 -15.21
C ASN A 493 -6.46 39.17 -15.85
N LEU A 494 -6.61 37.93 -16.30
CA LEU A 494 -5.58 37.18 -17.03
C LEU A 494 -5.38 37.71 -18.46
N ILE A 495 -6.39 38.38 -19.02
CA ILE A 495 -6.28 39.06 -20.31
C ILE A 495 -5.38 40.30 -20.17
N GLU A 496 -5.49 41.02 -19.04
CA GLU A 496 -4.67 42.20 -18.75
C GLU A 496 -3.18 41.84 -18.60
N GLN A 497 -2.89 40.69 -18.00
CA GLN A 497 -1.54 40.14 -17.87
C GLN A 497 -0.99 39.51 -19.18
N ARG A 498 -1.72 39.63 -20.31
CA ARG A 498 -1.37 39.06 -21.62
C ARG A 498 -1.14 37.54 -21.63
N LEU A 499 -1.76 36.82 -20.69
CA LEU A 499 -1.73 35.34 -20.63
C LEU A 499 -2.66 34.73 -21.67
N LEU A 500 -3.81 35.37 -21.90
CA LEU A 500 -4.86 34.91 -22.80
C LEU A 500 -5.40 36.10 -23.59
N THR A 501 -5.74 35.87 -24.86
CA THR A 501 -6.55 36.84 -25.59
C THR A 501 -8.03 36.66 -25.22
N LYS A 502 -8.81 37.74 -25.34
CA LYS A 502 -10.27 37.72 -25.16
C LYS A 502 -10.96 36.69 -26.07
N ALA A 503 -10.41 36.47 -27.26
CA ALA A 503 -10.91 35.47 -28.21
C ALA A 503 -10.64 34.04 -27.74
N GLU A 504 -9.47 33.76 -27.17
CA GLU A 504 -9.11 32.45 -26.62
C GLU A 504 -9.93 32.11 -25.39
N TYR A 505 -10.08 33.05 -24.46
CA TYR A 505 -10.93 32.90 -23.29
C TYR A 505 -12.35 32.49 -23.68
N ARG A 506 -12.99 33.25 -24.59
CA ARG A 506 -14.34 32.96 -25.08
C ARG A 506 -14.46 31.58 -25.72
N LYS A 507 -13.45 31.17 -26.50
CA LYS A 507 -13.45 29.83 -27.12
C LYS A 507 -13.33 28.71 -26.09
N ILE A 508 -12.44 28.85 -25.10
CA ILE A 508 -12.28 27.87 -24.01
C ILE A 508 -13.60 27.76 -23.25
N LEU A 509 -14.16 28.89 -22.81
CA LEU A 509 -15.45 28.95 -22.11
C LEU A 509 -16.56 28.25 -22.89
N GLN A 510 -16.70 28.56 -24.19
CA GLN A 510 -17.69 27.92 -25.05
C GLN A 510 -17.52 26.40 -25.12
N LYS A 511 -16.28 25.88 -25.13
CA LYS A 511 -16.04 24.43 -25.16
C LYS A 511 -16.43 23.76 -23.85
N ILE A 512 -16.16 24.38 -22.72
CA ILE A 512 -16.55 23.84 -21.41
C ILE A 512 -18.08 23.88 -21.26
N GLN A 513 -18.74 24.95 -21.67
CA GLN A 513 -20.22 25.05 -21.69
C GLN A 513 -20.86 23.96 -22.56
N VAL A 514 -20.25 23.62 -23.71
CA VAL A 514 -20.72 22.49 -24.53
C VAL A 514 -20.65 21.18 -23.75
N ILE A 515 -19.58 20.92 -23.00
CA ILE A 515 -19.44 19.72 -22.17
C ILE A 515 -20.48 19.73 -21.04
N ASP A 516 -20.55 20.83 -20.30
CA ASP A 516 -21.45 21.03 -19.16
C ASP A 516 -22.93 20.81 -19.52
N HIS A 517 -23.36 21.26 -20.70
CA HIS A 517 -24.74 21.08 -21.15
C HIS A 517 -25.01 19.74 -21.82
N THR A 518 -24.09 19.26 -22.68
CA THR A 518 -24.35 18.09 -23.52
C THR A 518 -24.18 16.77 -22.77
N ILE A 519 -23.27 16.69 -21.79
CA ILE A 519 -23.03 15.47 -21.00
C ILE A 519 -24.27 15.08 -20.17
N PRO A 520 -24.92 16.00 -19.42
CA PRO A 520 -26.15 15.68 -18.70
C PRO A 520 -27.27 15.18 -19.59
N GLU A 521 -27.50 15.79 -20.77
CA GLU A 521 -28.51 15.32 -21.72
C GLU A 521 -28.24 13.88 -22.18
N PHE A 522 -26.99 13.58 -22.51
CA PHE A 522 -26.57 12.23 -22.91
C PHE A 522 -26.72 11.23 -21.76
N ARG A 523 -26.33 11.63 -20.54
CA ARG A 523 -26.44 10.87 -19.30
C ARG A 523 -27.89 10.52 -18.98
N ASP A 524 -28.79 11.48 -19.06
CA ASP A 524 -30.21 11.27 -18.77
C ASP A 524 -30.87 10.36 -19.81
N ALA A 525 -30.52 10.51 -21.09
CA ALA A 525 -30.96 9.61 -22.14
C ALA A 525 -30.47 8.17 -21.91
N MET A 526 -29.22 7.98 -21.49
CA MET A 526 -28.69 6.65 -21.12
C MET A 526 -29.45 6.05 -19.93
N LEU A 527 -29.67 6.85 -18.88
CA LEU A 527 -30.36 6.40 -17.68
C LEU A 527 -31.78 5.93 -18.01
N GLN A 528 -32.55 6.73 -18.78
CA GLN A 528 -33.90 6.38 -19.20
C GLN A 528 -33.94 5.13 -20.10
N ARG A 529 -32.96 4.95 -20.98
CA ARG A 529 -32.95 3.86 -21.96
C ARG A 529 -32.58 2.51 -21.36
N PHE A 530 -31.57 2.51 -20.48
CA PHE A 530 -30.92 1.27 -20.03
C PHE A 530 -31.25 0.89 -18.60
N MET A 531 -31.52 1.86 -17.71
CA MET A 531 -31.71 1.59 -16.30
C MET A 531 -33.19 1.44 -15.94
N LYS A 532 -33.54 0.29 -15.37
CA LYS A 532 -34.84 0.10 -14.70
C LYS A 532 -34.63 0.30 -13.21
N LEU A 533 -34.92 1.50 -12.71
CA LEU A 533 -34.74 1.83 -11.30
C LEU A 533 -35.69 0.97 -10.44
N GLN A 534 -35.12 0.05 -9.66
CA GLN A 534 -35.85 -0.72 -8.66
C GLN A 534 -35.88 0.05 -7.34
N ARG A 535 -36.88 -0.17 -6.47
CA ARG A 535 -37.00 0.58 -5.20
C ARG A 535 -36.13 0.04 -4.05
N ILE A 536 -35.52 -1.13 -4.21
CA ILE A 536 -34.97 -1.91 -3.08
C ILE A 536 -33.43 -2.07 -3.15
N ALA A 537 -32.79 -1.90 -4.31
CA ALA A 537 -31.36 -2.16 -4.46
C ALA A 537 -30.49 -0.97 -4.02
N LYS A 538 -29.43 -1.20 -3.23
CA LYS A 538 -28.44 -0.15 -2.88
C LYS A 538 -27.71 0.38 -4.12
N ILE A 539 -27.35 -0.50 -5.05
CA ILE A 539 -26.73 -0.19 -6.34
C ILE A 539 -27.42 -1.04 -7.42
N THR A 540 -27.80 -0.41 -8.53
CA THR A 540 -28.26 -1.13 -9.72
C THR A 540 -27.13 -1.15 -10.74
N GLU A 541 -26.78 -2.34 -11.22
CA GLU A 541 -25.86 -2.50 -12.34
C GLU A 541 -26.55 -3.22 -13.50
N THR A 542 -26.36 -2.75 -14.74
CA THR A 542 -27.04 -3.28 -15.93
C THR A 542 -26.05 -3.51 -17.07
N PRO A 543 -25.86 -4.75 -17.54
CA PRO A 543 -25.04 -5.03 -18.71
C PRO A 543 -25.67 -4.46 -19.99
N ILE A 544 -24.86 -3.88 -20.88
CA ILE A 544 -25.30 -3.32 -22.16
C ILE A 544 -24.78 -4.17 -23.32
N GLN A 545 -25.71 -4.66 -24.15
CA GLN A 545 -25.37 -5.39 -25.37
C GLN A 545 -24.87 -4.43 -26.46
N PHE A 546 -23.86 -4.87 -27.23
CA PHE A 546 -23.27 -4.11 -28.35
C PHE A 546 -24.33 -3.46 -29.27
N LYS A 547 -25.28 -4.24 -29.79
CA LYS A 547 -26.32 -3.72 -30.70
C LYS A 547 -27.14 -2.57 -30.11
N LYS A 548 -27.38 -2.60 -28.78
CA LYS A 548 -28.17 -1.57 -28.10
C LYS A 548 -27.36 -0.29 -27.87
N ILE A 549 -26.09 -0.39 -27.45
CA ILE A 549 -25.24 0.79 -27.28
C ILE A 549 -24.90 1.42 -28.64
N PHE A 550 -24.63 0.62 -29.66
CA PHE A 550 -24.37 1.11 -31.01
C PHE A 550 -25.57 1.90 -31.57
N GLY A 551 -26.79 1.34 -31.43
CA GLY A 551 -28.02 2.04 -31.80
C GLY A 551 -28.20 3.35 -31.05
N PHE A 552 -27.99 3.34 -29.73
CA PHE A 552 -28.07 4.53 -28.88
C PHE A 552 -27.08 5.62 -29.31
N VAL A 553 -25.80 5.30 -29.49
CA VAL A 553 -24.82 6.31 -29.91
C VAL A 553 -25.11 6.84 -31.32
N LYS A 554 -25.65 5.99 -32.21
CA LYS A 554 -26.09 6.43 -33.54
C LYS A 554 -27.22 7.46 -33.47
N GLU A 555 -28.19 7.26 -32.57
CA GLU A 555 -29.27 8.23 -32.28
C GLU A 555 -28.72 9.54 -31.70
N HIS A 556 -27.67 9.47 -30.88
CA HIS A 556 -27.05 10.61 -30.20
C HIS A 556 -25.71 11.08 -30.82
N VAL A 557 -25.49 10.81 -32.11
CA VAL A 557 -24.18 11.06 -32.77
C VAL A 557 -23.79 12.55 -32.78
N ASN A 558 -24.78 13.44 -32.80
CA ASN A 558 -24.56 14.88 -32.79
C ASN A 558 -24.05 15.36 -31.42
N GLN A 559 -24.62 14.87 -30.32
CA GLN A 559 -24.14 15.13 -28.96
C GLN A 559 -22.71 14.61 -28.80
N TYR A 560 -22.46 13.37 -29.21
CA TYR A 560 -21.13 12.76 -29.20
C TYR A 560 -20.08 13.65 -29.92
N ARG A 561 -20.38 14.08 -31.16
CA ARG A 561 -19.47 14.93 -31.96
C ARG A 561 -19.22 16.29 -31.32
N LYS A 562 -20.22 16.92 -30.72
CA LYS A 562 -20.07 18.21 -30.03
C LYS A 562 -19.06 18.12 -28.89
N VAL A 563 -19.21 17.11 -28.02
CA VAL A 563 -18.30 16.85 -26.91
C VAL A 563 -16.90 16.47 -27.41
N GLN A 564 -16.80 15.58 -28.40
CA GLN A 564 -15.51 15.16 -28.97
C GLN A 564 -14.74 16.32 -29.63
N ASN A 565 -15.44 17.31 -30.18
CA ASN A 565 -14.82 18.53 -30.69
C ASN A 565 -14.35 19.47 -29.57
N ALA A 566 -15.04 19.50 -28.43
CA ALA A 566 -14.62 20.29 -27.27
C ALA A 566 -13.38 19.67 -26.61
N ILE A 567 -13.36 18.35 -26.42
CA ILE A 567 -12.21 17.58 -25.90
C ILE A 567 -10.96 17.87 -26.73
N ARG A 568 -11.00 17.61 -28.04
CA ARG A 568 -9.86 17.82 -28.95
C ARG A 568 -9.34 19.26 -28.95
N PHE A 569 -10.22 20.24 -28.78
CA PHE A 569 -9.82 21.64 -28.68
C PHE A 569 -9.03 21.91 -27.39
N LEU A 570 -9.52 21.43 -26.24
CA LEU A 570 -8.88 21.63 -24.95
C LEU A 570 -7.55 20.87 -24.87
N GLU A 571 -7.48 19.62 -25.35
CA GLU A 571 -6.24 18.84 -25.43
C GLU A 571 -5.13 19.53 -26.23
N ASN A 572 -5.49 20.25 -27.31
CA ASN A 572 -4.53 21.02 -28.11
C ASN A 572 -4.16 22.36 -27.44
N LYS A 573 -5.14 23.01 -26.80
CA LYS A 573 -4.98 24.37 -26.28
C LYS A 573 -4.29 24.41 -24.92
N ASN A 574 -4.62 23.50 -24.00
CA ASN A 574 -4.11 23.49 -22.63
C ASN A 574 -2.57 23.39 -22.56
N PRO A 575 -1.88 22.49 -23.29
CA PRO A 575 -0.42 22.40 -23.22
C PRO A 575 0.29 23.70 -23.66
N LYS A 576 -0.24 24.36 -24.69
CA LYS A 576 0.31 25.65 -25.17
C LYS A 576 0.12 26.76 -24.14
N LEU A 577 -1.06 26.78 -23.50
CA LEU A 577 -1.35 27.75 -22.45
C LEU A 577 -0.49 27.49 -21.21
N TYR A 578 -0.26 26.22 -20.85
CA TYR A 578 0.58 25.84 -19.72
C TYR A 578 2.03 26.26 -19.94
N ARG A 579 2.57 26.05 -21.14
CA ARG A 579 3.92 26.53 -21.48
C ARG A 579 4.06 28.04 -21.32
N HIS A 580 3.11 28.81 -21.87
CA HIS A 580 3.09 30.27 -21.73
C HIS A 580 2.97 30.72 -20.26
N PHE A 581 2.24 29.96 -19.44
CA PHE A 581 2.15 30.20 -18.00
C PHE A 581 3.48 29.99 -17.29
N ILE A 582 4.22 28.91 -17.60
CA ILE A 582 5.58 28.67 -17.06
C ILE A 582 6.54 29.79 -17.49
N GLU A 583 6.53 30.19 -18.75
CA GLU A 583 7.39 31.28 -19.25
C GLU A 583 7.16 32.60 -18.48
N LEU A 584 5.91 32.91 -18.11
CA LEU A 584 5.58 34.11 -17.34
C LEU A 584 5.91 33.97 -15.84
N LEU A 585 5.87 32.75 -15.32
CA LEU A 585 6.31 32.43 -13.97
C LEU A 585 7.83 32.64 -13.83
N ASP A 586 8.61 32.14 -14.78
CA ASP A 586 10.07 32.31 -14.81
C ASP A 586 10.48 33.78 -14.91
N GLN A 587 9.68 34.58 -15.60
CA GLN A 587 9.87 36.03 -15.72
C GLN A 587 9.40 36.83 -14.48
N GLN A 588 8.85 36.17 -13.46
CA GLN A 588 8.25 36.80 -12.27
C GLN A 588 7.15 37.84 -12.62
N ARG A 589 6.41 37.61 -13.70
CA ARG A 589 5.38 38.54 -14.20
C ARG A 589 3.98 38.23 -13.70
N LEU A 590 3.83 37.23 -12.84
CA LEU A 590 2.56 36.79 -12.28
C LEU A 590 2.47 37.19 -10.81
N ASP A 591 1.38 37.87 -10.45
CA ASP A 591 1.00 38.01 -9.05
C ASP A 591 0.53 36.64 -8.48
N SER A 592 0.55 36.52 -7.14
CA SER A 592 0.20 35.28 -6.44
C SER A 592 -1.24 34.83 -6.69
N GLN A 593 -2.15 35.76 -6.98
CA GLN A 593 -3.57 35.46 -7.20
C GLN A 593 -3.80 34.87 -8.59
N SER A 594 -3.19 35.46 -9.61
CA SER A 594 -3.16 34.99 -10.99
C SER A 594 -2.50 33.61 -11.08
N PHE A 595 -1.41 33.41 -10.34
CA PHE A 595 -0.76 32.10 -10.21
C PHE A 595 -1.72 31.03 -9.67
N ASN A 596 -2.35 31.31 -8.53
CA ASN A 596 -3.28 30.37 -7.88
C ASN A 596 -4.50 30.05 -8.76
N LEU A 597 -5.04 31.04 -9.46
CA LEU A 597 -6.17 30.86 -10.38
C LEU A 597 -5.80 29.96 -11.56
N PHE A 598 -4.63 30.18 -12.18
CA PHE A 598 -4.15 29.34 -13.28
C PHE A 598 -3.85 27.92 -12.84
N LYS A 599 -3.17 27.75 -11.70
CA LYS A 599 -2.90 26.44 -11.11
C LYS A 599 -4.21 25.68 -10.88
N ALA A 600 -5.23 26.34 -10.34
CA ALA A 600 -6.55 25.76 -10.14
C ALA A 600 -7.24 25.40 -11.47
N TYR A 601 -7.16 26.26 -12.50
CA TYR A 601 -7.72 25.96 -13.82
C TYR A 601 -7.06 24.75 -14.46
N PHE A 602 -5.72 24.69 -14.51
CA PHE A 602 -5.03 23.56 -15.14
C PHE A 602 -5.31 22.27 -14.40
N LYS A 603 -5.35 22.30 -13.07
CA LYS A 603 -5.76 21.16 -12.25
C LYS A 603 -7.14 20.65 -12.67
N LEU A 604 -8.15 21.50 -12.62
CA LEU A 604 -9.54 21.12 -12.95
C LEU A 604 -9.72 20.74 -14.42
N SER A 605 -9.06 21.44 -15.34
CA SER A 605 -9.16 21.18 -16.77
C SER A 605 -8.53 19.86 -17.15
N ASN A 606 -7.38 19.53 -16.56
CA ASN A 606 -6.73 18.23 -16.74
C ASN A 606 -7.55 17.10 -16.10
N GLU A 607 -8.12 17.33 -14.90
CA GLU A 607 -9.06 16.38 -14.28
C GLU A 607 -10.29 16.13 -15.16
N LEU A 608 -10.89 17.18 -15.73
CA LEU A 608 -12.02 17.09 -16.65
C LEU A 608 -11.67 16.25 -17.89
N LEU A 609 -10.54 16.56 -18.55
CA LEU A 609 -10.05 15.79 -19.70
C LEU A 609 -9.76 14.34 -19.34
N ALA A 610 -9.17 14.08 -18.17
CA ALA A 610 -8.92 12.73 -17.69
C ALA A 610 -10.22 11.92 -17.51
N LYS A 611 -11.28 12.53 -16.98
CA LYS A 611 -12.60 11.89 -16.87
C LYS A 611 -13.27 11.65 -18.23
N LEU A 612 -12.96 12.47 -19.23
CA LEU A 612 -13.46 12.36 -20.60
C LEU A 612 -12.59 11.48 -21.52
N LYS A 613 -11.46 10.96 -21.06
CA LYS A 613 -10.52 10.16 -21.86
C LYS A 613 -11.19 8.99 -22.60
N ASN A 614 -12.20 8.36 -21.98
CA ASN A 614 -12.90 7.22 -22.54
C ASN A 614 -14.04 7.60 -23.50
N TRP A 615 -14.31 8.90 -23.72
CA TRP A 615 -15.41 9.36 -24.57
C TRP A 615 -15.27 8.84 -26.00
N ASP A 616 -14.03 8.82 -26.53
CA ASP A 616 -13.75 8.35 -27.89
C ASP A 616 -14.12 6.87 -28.12
N ARG A 617 -14.20 6.04 -27.06
CA ARG A 617 -14.66 4.65 -27.18
C ARG A 617 -16.11 4.54 -27.67
N LEU A 618 -16.91 5.59 -27.51
CA LEU A 618 -18.28 5.64 -28.00
C LEU A 618 -18.34 5.96 -29.51
N ALA A 619 -17.23 6.28 -30.17
CA ALA A 619 -17.23 6.44 -31.63
C ALA A 619 -17.78 5.18 -32.29
N LEU A 620 -18.68 5.32 -33.27
CA LEU A 620 -19.32 4.17 -33.93
C LEU A 620 -18.30 3.19 -34.52
N GLU A 621 -17.23 3.70 -35.15
CA GLU A 621 -16.12 2.89 -35.69
C GLU A 621 -15.37 2.12 -34.60
N ASN A 622 -15.18 2.72 -33.42
CA ASN A 622 -14.50 2.08 -32.30
C ASN A 622 -15.38 0.99 -31.68
N LEU A 623 -16.68 1.28 -31.49
CA LEU A 623 -17.64 0.30 -31.00
C LEU A 623 -17.69 -0.94 -31.92
N GLU A 624 -17.73 -0.76 -33.24
CA GLU A 624 -17.71 -1.86 -34.21
C GLU A 624 -16.44 -2.70 -34.09
N LYS A 625 -15.26 -2.08 -34.00
CA LYS A 625 -13.98 -2.79 -33.85
C LYS A 625 -13.88 -3.60 -32.56
N THR A 626 -14.56 -3.17 -31.50
CA THR A 626 -14.46 -3.79 -30.17
C THR A 626 -15.67 -4.65 -29.79
N ALA A 627 -16.58 -4.91 -30.72
CA ALA A 627 -17.86 -5.58 -30.43
C ALA A 627 -17.70 -6.96 -29.77
N ASP A 628 -16.65 -7.70 -30.15
CA ASP A 628 -16.37 -9.06 -29.69
C ASP A 628 -15.31 -9.12 -28.57
N SER A 629 -14.78 -7.99 -28.11
CA SER A 629 -13.69 -7.94 -27.11
C SER A 629 -13.96 -7.06 -25.89
N LEU A 630 -14.97 -6.18 -25.94
CA LEU A 630 -15.28 -5.22 -24.89
C LEU A 630 -16.62 -5.48 -24.21
N LEU A 631 -16.59 -5.66 -22.89
CA LEU A 631 -17.77 -5.66 -22.02
C LEU A 631 -18.15 -4.24 -21.64
N MET A 632 -19.44 -3.92 -21.67
CA MET A 632 -19.96 -2.63 -21.23
C MET A 632 -21.14 -2.82 -20.26
N TRP A 633 -21.13 -2.08 -19.16
CA TRP A 633 -22.26 -2.05 -18.22
C TRP A 633 -22.41 -0.68 -17.57
N LEU A 634 -23.61 -0.37 -17.11
CA LEU A 634 -23.91 0.81 -16.30
C LEU A 634 -23.98 0.44 -14.82
N SER A 635 -23.54 1.35 -13.96
CA SER A 635 -23.81 1.27 -12.52
C SER A 635 -24.43 2.58 -12.03
N TYR A 636 -25.44 2.49 -11.17
CA TYR A 636 -26.09 3.63 -10.51
C TYR A 636 -26.44 3.30 -9.05
N PRO A 637 -25.85 3.99 -8.06
CA PRO A 637 -26.20 3.83 -6.65
C PRO A 637 -27.55 4.50 -6.38
N GLN A 638 -28.54 3.78 -5.85
CA GLN A 638 -29.90 4.33 -5.67
C GLN A 638 -30.15 4.92 -4.27
N ALA A 639 -29.33 4.54 -3.28
CA ALA A 639 -29.55 4.86 -1.87
C ALA A 639 -28.65 6.00 -1.32
N GLN A 640 -28.13 6.86 -2.19
CA GLN A 640 -27.23 7.96 -1.81
C GLN A 640 -27.64 9.27 -2.49
N ASP A 641 -27.69 10.36 -1.73
CA ASP A 641 -27.77 11.71 -2.29
C ASP A 641 -26.54 11.97 -3.17
N GLY A 642 -26.75 12.53 -4.36
CA GLY A 642 -25.68 12.73 -5.34
C GLY A 642 -25.27 11.44 -6.06
N ALA A 643 -26.22 10.57 -6.41
CA ALA A 643 -25.96 9.34 -7.15
C ALA A 643 -25.37 9.59 -8.56
N HIS A 644 -24.23 8.96 -8.85
CA HIS A 644 -23.54 9.08 -10.13
C HIS A 644 -23.84 7.91 -11.08
N LEU A 645 -24.15 8.21 -12.33
CA LEU A 645 -24.21 7.24 -13.42
C LEU A 645 -22.81 7.00 -13.99
N ARG A 646 -22.37 5.74 -13.93
CA ARG A 646 -21.05 5.33 -14.44
C ARG A 646 -21.20 4.30 -15.54
N LEU A 647 -20.53 4.55 -16.66
CA LEU A 647 -20.37 3.59 -17.74
C LEU A 647 -19.00 2.91 -17.61
N HIS A 648 -19.02 1.59 -17.50
CA HIS A 648 -17.83 0.77 -17.37
C HIS A 648 -17.51 0.07 -18.68
N PHE A 649 -16.22 -0.12 -18.93
CA PHE A 649 -15.65 -0.82 -20.07
C PHE A 649 -14.64 -1.83 -19.56
N GLY A 650 -14.84 -3.12 -19.78
CA GLY A 650 -13.94 -4.18 -19.35
C GLY A 650 -13.53 -5.11 -20.48
N LEU A 651 -12.43 -5.84 -20.30
CA LEU A 651 -12.08 -6.93 -21.21
C LEU A 651 -13.07 -8.08 -21.06
N MET A 652 -13.41 -8.74 -22.17
CA MET A 652 -14.18 -9.98 -22.17
C MET A 652 -13.36 -11.15 -21.59
N GLU A 653 -12.14 -11.32 -22.08
CA GLU A 653 -11.25 -12.44 -21.80
C GLU A 653 -9.80 -11.92 -21.68
N SER A 654 -8.98 -12.55 -20.84
CA SER A 654 -7.58 -12.18 -20.67
C SER A 654 -6.66 -12.80 -21.72
N GLN A 655 -7.10 -13.86 -22.39
CA GLN A 655 -6.28 -14.77 -23.21
C GLN A 655 -5.63 -14.05 -24.41
N ASP A 656 -6.47 -13.54 -25.31
CA ASP A 656 -6.02 -12.80 -26.49
C ASP A 656 -5.22 -11.55 -26.12
N PHE A 657 -5.61 -10.91 -25.01
CA PHE A 657 -4.93 -9.73 -24.51
C PHE A 657 -3.50 -10.08 -24.08
N LEU A 658 -3.32 -11.09 -23.23
CA LEU A 658 -2.01 -11.48 -22.69
C LEU A 658 -1.08 -11.98 -23.78
N GLN A 659 -1.59 -12.81 -24.70
CA GLN A 659 -0.79 -13.29 -25.82
C GLN A 659 -0.29 -12.14 -26.72
N THR A 660 -1.20 -11.23 -27.11
CA THR A 660 -0.88 -10.17 -28.08
C THR A 660 -0.11 -9.00 -27.45
N ASN A 661 -0.47 -8.61 -26.23
CA ASN A 661 0.00 -7.37 -25.60
C ASN A 661 1.02 -7.60 -24.48
N VAL A 662 1.31 -8.85 -24.09
CA VAL A 662 2.31 -9.16 -23.06
C VAL A 662 3.31 -10.19 -23.57
N TYR A 663 2.90 -11.42 -23.82
CA TYR A 663 3.81 -12.54 -24.09
C TYR A 663 4.59 -12.38 -25.40
N SER A 664 3.98 -11.76 -26.42
CA SER A 664 4.61 -11.47 -27.72
C SER A 664 5.91 -10.66 -27.63
N PHE A 665 6.13 -9.94 -26.53
CA PHE A 665 7.32 -9.11 -26.30
C PHE A 665 8.46 -9.87 -25.58
N PHE A 666 8.28 -11.14 -25.25
CA PHE A 666 9.27 -11.95 -24.53
C PHE A 666 9.64 -13.21 -25.31
N ASN A 667 10.88 -13.67 -25.15
CA ASN A 667 11.37 -14.88 -25.83
C ASN A 667 10.76 -16.16 -25.24
N GLN A 668 10.45 -16.13 -23.95
CA GLN A 668 9.98 -17.25 -23.16
C GLN A 668 9.19 -16.72 -21.96
N VAL A 669 8.14 -17.42 -21.57
CA VAL A 669 7.32 -17.11 -20.40
C VAL A 669 7.24 -18.29 -19.45
N LEU A 670 7.72 -18.12 -18.22
CA LEU A 670 7.69 -19.12 -17.16
C LEU A 670 6.70 -18.70 -16.09
N PHE A 671 5.68 -19.53 -15.85
CA PHE A 671 4.63 -19.27 -14.88
C PHE A 671 4.89 -20.06 -13.60
N PHE A 672 4.81 -19.38 -12.45
CA PHE A 672 4.99 -19.99 -11.14
C PHE A 672 3.77 -19.73 -10.27
N SER A 673 3.26 -20.78 -9.63
CA SER A 673 2.14 -20.68 -8.69
C SER A 673 2.40 -21.46 -7.40
N GLY A 674 2.01 -20.87 -6.27
CA GLY A 674 2.03 -21.53 -4.96
C GLY A 674 0.77 -22.31 -4.60
N SER A 675 -0.22 -22.36 -5.50
CA SER A 675 -1.52 -22.99 -5.25
C SER A 675 -1.52 -24.45 -5.67
N TYR A 676 -2.30 -25.28 -4.97
CA TYR A 676 -2.58 -26.65 -5.40
C TYR A 676 -3.67 -26.67 -6.46
N PHE A 677 -3.39 -27.30 -7.60
CA PHE A 677 -4.36 -27.48 -8.66
C PHE A 677 -4.83 -28.93 -8.77
N THR A 678 -6.14 -29.09 -8.92
CA THR A 678 -6.74 -30.28 -9.53
C THR A 678 -6.54 -30.23 -11.05
N SER A 679 -6.68 -31.36 -11.75
CA SER A 679 -6.56 -31.40 -13.22
C SER A 679 -7.55 -30.44 -13.91
N GLN A 680 -8.78 -30.34 -13.39
CA GLN A 680 -9.80 -29.44 -13.95
C GLN A 680 -9.46 -27.97 -13.71
N THR A 681 -9.07 -27.60 -12.48
CA THR A 681 -8.67 -26.22 -12.16
C THR A 681 -7.38 -25.80 -12.86
N TYR A 682 -6.45 -26.75 -13.09
CA TYR A 682 -5.24 -26.49 -13.86
C TYR A 682 -5.59 -26.16 -15.32
N GLN A 683 -6.42 -26.99 -15.96
CA GLN A 683 -6.84 -26.75 -17.34
C GLN A 683 -7.56 -25.41 -17.46
N TYR A 684 -8.55 -25.15 -16.59
CA TYR A 684 -9.25 -23.88 -16.53
C TYR A 684 -8.27 -22.70 -16.41
N PHE A 685 -7.27 -22.82 -15.53
CA PHE A 685 -6.32 -21.75 -15.29
C PHE A 685 -5.39 -21.50 -16.49
N VAL A 686 -4.85 -22.56 -17.10
CA VAL A 686 -4.03 -22.48 -18.33
C VAL A 686 -4.83 -21.85 -19.47
N ASP A 687 -6.09 -22.25 -19.61
CA ASP A 687 -7.00 -21.67 -20.58
C ASP A 687 -7.13 -20.16 -20.31
N GLN A 688 -7.37 -19.71 -19.08
CA GLN A 688 -7.47 -18.27 -18.76
C GLN A 688 -6.18 -17.48 -18.99
N LEU A 689 -5.01 -18.08 -18.76
CA LEU A 689 -3.71 -17.47 -19.12
C LEU A 689 -3.53 -17.33 -20.63
N GLY A 690 -4.29 -18.07 -21.43
CA GLY A 690 -4.11 -18.20 -22.86
C GLY A 690 -2.82 -18.95 -23.20
N ALA A 691 -2.25 -19.74 -22.27
CA ALA A 691 -0.98 -20.41 -22.49
C ALA A 691 -1.14 -21.62 -23.42
N VAL A 692 -0.35 -21.69 -24.49
CA VAL A 692 -0.44 -22.75 -25.52
C VAL A 692 0.70 -23.75 -25.32
N GLU A 693 0.37 -25.04 -25.25
CA GLU A 693 1.35 -26.15 -25.14
C GLU A 693 2.36 -26.02 -23.98
N SER A 694 1.94 -25.55 -22.81
CA SER A 694 2.84 -25.41 -21.65
C SER A 694 3.09 -26.75 -20.94
N LYS A 695 4.36 -27.13 -20.76
CA LYS A 695 4.72 -28.26 -19.89
C LYS A 695 4.37 -27.94 -18.43
N HIS A 696 3.66 -28.84 -17.76
CA HIS A 696 3.30 -28.75 -16.34
C HIS A 696 4.32 -29.49 -15.47
N PHE A 697 5.00 -28.78 -14.58
CA PHE A 697 5.81 -29.35 -13.52
C PHE A 697 5.08 -29.20 -12.19
N LYS A 698 5.01 -30.28 -11.42
CA LYS A 698 4.33 -30.32 -10.12
C LYS A 698 5.27 -30.80 -9.03
N TYR A 699 5.39 -30.01 -7.97
CA TYR A 699 6.24 -30.30 -6.83
C TYR A 699 5.39 -30.52 -5.58
N GLN A 700 5.89 -31.35 -4.67
CA GLN A 700 5.27 -31.55 -3.35
C GLN A 700 5.78 -30.50 -2.37
N SER A 701 4.95 -30.15 -1.37
CA SER A 701 5.38 -29.30 -0.27
C SER A 701 6.36 -30.07 0.63
N ALA A 702 7.27 -29.33 1.25
CA ALA A 702 8.21 -29.87 2.24
C ALA A 702 7.61 -29.95 3.66
N PHE A 703 6.35 -29.54 3.85
CA PHE A 703 5.71 -29.49 5.17
C PHE A 703 5.04 -30.81 5.55
N ASP A 704 5.00 -31.08 6.85
CA ASP A 704 4.37 -32.26 7.44
C ASP A 704 2.93 -31.95 7.82
N TYR A 705 2.06 -31.87 6.81
CA TYR A 705 0.66 -31.52 7.01
C TYR A 705 -0.11 -32.53 7.89
N GLU A 706 0.38 -33.76 8.04
CA GLU A 706 -0.24 -34.77 8.91
C GLU A 706 -0.24 -34.33 10.38
N HIS A 707 0.86 -33.75 10.82
CA HIS A 707 1.06 -33.30 12.21
C HIS A 707 0.83 -31.80 12.40
N GLN A 708 1.05 -31.00 11.35
CA GLN A 708 0.95 -29.54 11.43
C GLN A 708 -0.49 -29.02 11.28
N ALA A 709 -1.34 -29.68 10.50
CA ALA A 709 -2.65 -29.09 10.18
C ALA A 709 -3.76 -30.12 10.14
N LYS A 710 -5.00 -29.69 10.41
CA LYS A 710 -6.20 -30.52 10.26
C LYS A 710 -7.37 -29.70 9.75
N ALA A 711 -8.15 -30.27 8.83
CA ALA A 711 -9.33 -29.64 8.27
C ALA A 711 -10.59 -30.20 8.93
N LEU A 712 -11.47 -29.32 9.41
CA LEU A 712 -12.76 -29.64 9.99
C LEU A 712 -13.86 -29.11 9.06
N LEU A 713 -14.70 -30.02 8.55
CA LEU A 713 -15.80 -29.69 7.63
C LEU A 713 -17.13 -29.89 8.36
N VAL A 714 -17.85 -28.79 8.59
CA VAL A 714 -19.13 -28.82 9.32
C VAL A 714 -20.26 -29.17 8.37
N LYS A 715 -20.93 -30.31 8.58
CA LYS A 715 -21.94 -30.83 7.63
C LYS A 715 -23.38 -30.39 7.90
N ASP A 716 -23.68 -29.95 9.12
CA ASP A 716 -25.00 -29.49 9.59
C ASP A 716 -25.17 -27.96 9.55
N ALA A 717 -24.20 -27.23 9.00
CA ALA A 717 -24.33 -25.79 8.78
C ALA A 717 -25.56 -25.48 7.89
N PRO A 718 -26.36 -24.44 8.21
CA PRO A 718 -27.52 -24.05 7.41
C PRO A 718 -27.15 -23.84 5.94
N ASP A 719 -27.94 -24.37 5.01
CA ASP A 719 -27.71 -24.15 3.58
C ASP A 719 -27.94 -22.66 3.26
N VAL A 720 -26.88 -21.96 2.88
CA VAL A 720 -26.88 -20.51 2.64
C VAL A 720 -27.85 -20.07 1.54
N ASN A 721 -28.33 -21.00 0.72
CA ASN A 721 -29.34 -20.72 -0.31
C ASN A 721 -30.78 -20.93 0.19
N GLN A 722 -30.97 -21.49 1.38
CA GLN A 722 -32.28 -21.87 1.94
C GLN A 722 -32.66 -21.06 3.17
N VAL A 723 -31.70 -20.50 3.91
CA VAL A 723 -31.96 -19.65 5.08
C VAL A 723 -31.81 -18.15 4.76
N PRO A 724 -32.57 -17.26 5.43
CA PRO A 724 -32.35 -15.83 5.38
C PRO A 724 -30.93 -15.44 5.81
N ALA A 725 -30.44 -14.31 5.27
CA ALA A 725 -29.09 -13.84 5.56
C ALA A 725 -28.85 -13.56 7.06
N ASP A 726 -29.87 -13.11 7.78
CA ASP A 726 -29.77 -12.82 9.22
C ASP A 726 -29.70 -14.09 10.07
N GLU A 727 -30.45 -15.13 9.69
CA GLU A 727 -30.37 -16.44 10.35
C GLU A 727 -28.97 -17.06 10.16
N TYR A 728 -28.42 -16.94 8.94
CA TYR A 728 -27.06 -17.40 8.69
C TYR A 728 -25.99 -16.58 9.44
N ALA A 729 -26.19 -15.26 9.57
CA ALA A 729 -25.30 -14.40 10.37
C ALA A 729 -25.28 -14.84 11.84
N ASN A 730 -26.46 -15.12 12.43
CA ASN A 730 -26.57 -15.63 13.80
C ASN A 730 -25.81 -16.95 13.99
N TYR A 731 -26.01 -17.90 13.07
CA TYR A 731 -25.28 -19.18 13.08
C TYR A 731 -23.77 -18.96 13.03
N LEU A 732 -23.29 -18.10 12.12
CA LEU A 732 -21.86 -17.80 12.01
C LEU A 732 -21.30 -17.19 13.30
N SER A 733 -22.00 -16.22 13.89
CA SER A 733 -21.59 -15.60 15.15
C SER A 733 -21.50 -16.62 16.27
N ASP A 734 -22.51 -17.47 16.44
CA ASP A 734 -22.51 -18.52 17.46
C ASP A 734 -21.33 -19.49 17.28
N GLN A 735 -21.09 -19.94 16.06
CA GLN A 735 -19.97 -20.84 15.76
C GLN A 735 -18.60 -20.16 15.98
N ILE A 736 -18.45 -18.90 15.56
CA ILE A 736 -17.21 -18.14 15.78
C ILE A 736 -16.94 -17.95 17.27
N ILE A 737 -17.96 -17.66 18.07
CA ILE A 737 -17.83 -17.59 19.54
C ILE A 737 -17.38 -18.94 20.08
N GLN A 738 -17.99 -20.05 19.67
CA GLN A 738 -17.57 -21.40 20.11
C GLN A 738 -16.12 -21.71 19.75
N ILE A 739 -15.67 -21.35 18.54
CA ILE A 739 -14.27 -21.50 18.10
C ILE A 739 -13.33 -20.68 18.98
N CYS A 740 -13.68 -19.43 19.27
CA CYS A 740 -12.88 -18.52 20.09
C CYS A 740 -12.89 -18.90 21.59
N GLN A 741 -13.94 -19.57 22.08
CA GLN A 741 -13.97 -20.08 23.45
C GLN A 741 -13.17 -21.38 23.62
N ALA A 742 -13.03 -22.16 22.56
CA ALA A 742 -12.25 -23.41 22.59
C ALA A 742 -10.74 -23.17 22.76
N GLN A 743 -10.25 -21.98 22.39
CA GLN A 743 -8.82 -21.64 22.36
C GLN A 743 -8.60 -20.12 22.33
N HIS A 744 -7.56 -19.61 22.99
CA HIS A 744 -7.15 -18.20 22.90
C HIS A 744 -6.02 -18.00 21.90
N ARG A 745 -6.30 -18.28 20.61
CA ARG A 745 -5.30 -18.27 19.53
C ARG A 745 -5.68 -17.34 18.39
N GLN A 746 -4.68 -16.85 17.64
CA GLN A 746 -4.93 -15.95 16.52
C GLN A 746 -5.82 -16.60 15.46
N THR A 747 -6.97 -15.98 15.21
CA THR A 747 -8.03 -16.54 14.38
C THR A 747 -8.41 -15.57 13.27
N MET A 748 -8.48 -16.07 12.03
CA MET A 748 -8.95 -15.32 10.88
C MET A 748 -10.19 -15.97 10.28
N VAL A 749 -11.23 -15.19 10.05
CA VAL A 749 -12.49 -15.62 9.43
C VAL A 749 -12.63 -14.95 8.07
N LEU A 750 -12.72 -15.76 7.03
CA LEU A 750 -12.87 -15.32 5.65
C LEU A 750 -14.34 -15.34 5.21
N PHE A 751 -14.82 -14.17 4.81
CA PHE A 751 -16.16 -13.93 4.30
C PHE A 751 -16.14 -13.57 2.80
N ASN A 752 -17.32 -13.66 2.17
CA ASN A 752 -17.54 -13.25 0.78
C ASN A 752 -18.19 -11.86 0.65
N SER A 753 -18.69 -11.27 1.76
CA SER A 753 -19.42 -10.00 1.74
C SER A 753 -19.06 -9.15 2.96
N ASN A 754 -18.83 -7.85 2.75
CA ASN A 754 -18.62 -6.89 3.82
C ASN A 754 -19.89 -6.69 4.68
N GLU A 755 -21.07 -6.84 4.09
CA GLU A 755 -22.34 -6.76 4.84
C GLU A 755 -22.43 -7.88 5.89
N MET A 756 -21.92 -9.08 5.57
CA MET A 756 -21.89 -10.18 6.53
C MET A 756 -20.86 -9.95 7.63
N VAL A 757 -19.71 -9.35 7.29
CA VAL A 757 -18.69 -8.95 8.28
C VAL A 757 -19.27 -7.97 9.28
N GLU A 758 -19.99 -6.95 8.81
CA GLU A 758 -20.64 -5.93 9.66
C GLU A 758 -21.65 -6.57 10.62
N LYS A 759 -22.57 -7.40 10.09
CA LYS A 759 -23.58 -8.08 10.92
C LYS A 759 -22.98 -8.98 11.99
N VAL A 760 -22.00 -9.80 11.61
CA VAL A 760 -21.32 -10.71 12.56
C VAL A 760 -20.50 -9.90 13.57
N TYR A 761 -19.81 -8.83 13.13
CA TYR A 761 -19.05 -7.97 14.04
C TYR A 761 -19.92 -7.36 15.13
N ASP A 762 -21.09 -6.81 14.78
CA ASP A 762 -21.98 -6.20 15.77
C ASP A 762 -22.44 -7.22 16.81
N GLN A 763 -22.78 -8.44 16.40
CA GLN A 763 -23.17 -9.53 17.31
C GLN A 763 -22.01 -9.97 18.22
N LEU A 764 -20.80 -10.10 17.67
CA LEU A 764 -19.62 -10.50 18.45
C LEU A 764 -19.18 -9.42 19.44
N ARG A 765 -19.29 -8.14 19.07
CA ARG A 765 -18.94 -7.00 19.94
C ARG A 765 -19.83 -6.95 21.19
N ASP A 766 -21.11 -7.24 21.01
CA ASP A 766 -22.11 -7.13 22.06
C ASP A 766 -22.15 -8.39 22.97
N ASP A 767 -21.39 -9.44 22.65
CA ASP A 767 -21.31 -10.67 23.45
C ASP A 767 -20.22 -10.61 24.52
N GLU A 768 -20.59 -10.81 25.79
CA GLU A 768 -19.67 -10.75 26.93
C GLU A 768 -18.52 -11.78 26.83
N ARG A 769 -18.74 -12.92 26.19
CA ARG A 769 -17.72 -13.98 26.02
C ARG A 769 -16.56 -13.51 25.15
N MET A 770 -16.77 -12.50 24.31
CA MET A 770 -15.77 -11.96 23.39
C MET A 770 -14.98 -10.78 23.97
N GLN A 771 -15.28 -10.30 25.18
CA GLN A 771 -14.54 -9.20 25.82
C GLN A 771 -13.01 -9.41 25.93
N PRO A 772 -12.48 -10.64 26.14
CA PRO A 772 -11.03 -10.88 26.14
C PRO A 772 -10.36 -10.76 24.76
N TRP A 773 -11.14 -10.68 23.68
CA TRP A 773 -10.64 -10.70 22.31
C TRP A 773 -10.58 -9.31 21.70
N GLN A 774 -9.53 -9.06 20.93
CA GLN A 774 -9.51 -7.91 20.04
C GLN A 774 -10.11 -8.30 18.69
N ILE A 775 -11.33 -7.80 18.42
CA ILE A 775 -12.03 -8.06 17.16
C ILE A 775 -11.65 -6.99 16.12
N LEU A 776 -11.06 -7.44 15.02
CA LEU A 776 -10.66 -6.64 13.88
C LEU A 776 -11.57 -6.95 12.69
N ALA A 777 -12.46 -6.04 12.32
CA ALA A 777 -13.39 -6.21 11.20
C ALA A 777 -13.11 -5.25 10.04
N GLN A 778 -12.91 -5.81 8.84
CA GLN A 778 -12.62 -5.04 7.63
C GLN A 778 -13.76 -4.12 7.23
N ASN A 779 -13.42 -2.86 6.92
CA ASN A 779 -14.35 -1.77 6.61
C ASN A 779 -15.27 -1.34 7.77
N VAL A 780 -15.09 -1.91 8.97
CA VAL A 780 -15.79 -1.50 10.19
C VAL A 780 -14.79 -0.85 11.17
N THR A 781 -13.74 -1.59 11.54
CA THR A 781 -12.70 -1.13 12.49
C THR A 781 -11.43 -0.61 11.81
N GLY A 782 -11.33 -0.76 10.48
CA GLY A 782 -10.20 -0.30 9.69
C GLY A 782 -10.19 -0.82 8.25
N THR A 783 -9.32 -0.24 7.42
CA THR A 783 -9.04 -0.74 6.07
C THR A 783 -8.21 -2.02 6.13
N ALA A 784 -8.24 -2.82 5.06
CA ALA A 784 -7.47 -4.08 4.99
C ALA A 784 -5.99 -3.92 5.36
N GLU A 785 -5.35 -2.86 4.86
CA GLU A 785 -3.94 -2.58 5.13
C GLU A 785 -3.67 -2.28 6.61
N ARG A 786 -4.53 -1.47 7.24
CA ARG A 786 -4.42 -1.14 8.67
C ARG A 786 -4.66 -2.37 9.53
N LEU A 787 -5.63 -3.21 9.16
CA LEU A 787 -5.94 -4.43 9.89
C LEU A 787 -4.82 -5.46 9.77
N LYS A 788 -4.20 -5.63 8.59
CA LYS A 788 -3.03 -6.49 8.42
C LYS A 788 -1.90 -6.10 9.38
N LYS A 789 -1.56 -4.80 9.44
CA LYS A 789 -0.53 -4.30 10.36
C LYS A 789 -0.89 -4.54 11.82
N LYS A 790 -2.14 -4.26 12.22
CA LYS A 790 -2.63 -4.49 13.59
C LYS A 790 -2.57 -5.97 13.97
N PHE A 791 -2.99 -6.84 13.05
CA PHE A 791 -3.03 -8.29 13.26
C PHE A 791 -1.63 -8.88 13.45
N GLN A 792 -0.65 -8.34 12.73
CA GLN A 792 0.76 -8.77 12.83
C GLN A 792 1.50 -8.21 14.07
N SER A 793 1.04 -7.08 14.62
CA SER A 793 1.81 -6.30 15.62
C SER A 793 1.59 -6.68 17.09
N VAL A 794 0.51 -7.38 17.44
CA VAL A 794 0.12 -7.61 18.84
C VAL A 794 0.26 -9.10 19.18
N GLN A 795 1.13 -9.43 20.12
CA GLN A 795 1.37 -10.81 20.54
C GLN A 795 0.74 -11.17 21.90
N ASN A 796 0.18 -10.20 22.63
CA ASN A 796 -0.24 -10.40 24.03
C ASN A 796 -1.77 -10.48 24.25
N VAL A 797 -2.58 -10.32 23.20
CA VAL A 797 -4.06 -10.41 23.27
C VAL A 797 -4.52 -11.29 22.10
N PRO A 798 -5.43 -12.27 22.32
CA PRO A 798 -5.96 -13.07 21.23
C PRO A 798 -6.78 -12.18 20.28
N GLN A 799 -6.47 -12.26 18.99
CA GLN A 799 -7.09 -11.43 17.96
C GLN A 799 -7.98 -12.25 17.04
N LEU A 800 -9.14 -11.69 16.72
CA LEU A 800 -10.09 -12.24 15.76
C LEU A 800 -10.20 -11.30 14.56
N LEU A 801 -9.74 -11.74 13.39
CA LEU A 801 -9.80 -10.95 12.16
C LEU A 801 -10.96 -11.41 11.28
N LEU A 802 -11.96 -10.55 11.09
CA LEU A 802 -13.08 -10.74 10.17
C LEU A 802 -12.76 -10.02 8.85
N ALA A 803 -12.58 -10.78 7.77
CA ALA A 803 -12.02 -10.25 6.54
C ALA A 803 -12.71 -10.76 5.27
N THR A 804 -12.63 -9.97 4.19
CA THR A 804 -13.11 -10.30 2.85
C THR A 804 -12.03 -10.02 1.80
N GLY A 805 -12.32 -10.31 0.53
CA GLY A 805 -11.53 -9.78 -0.59
C GLY A 805 -10.05 -10.15 -0.54
N THR A 806 -9.20 -9.15 -0.36
CA THR A 806 -7.73 -9.22 -0.36
C THR A 806 -7.12 -10.08 0.75
N PHE A 807 -7.87 -10.48 1.79
CA PHE A 807 -7.32 -11.43 2.78
C PHE A 807 -7.34 -12.89 2.31
N TRP A 808 -8.08 -13.18 1.23
CA TRP A 808 -7.95 -14.46 0.53
C TRP A 808 -6.55 -14.59 -0.12
N GLU A 809 -5.90 -13.46 -0.47
CA GLU A 809 -4.75 -13.42 -1.39
C GLU A 809 -3.74 -12.31 -1.00
N GLY A 810 -2.48 -12.67 -0.67
CA GLY A 810 -1.41 -11.66 -0.45
C GLY A 810 -1.14 -11.24 1.00
N VAL A 811 -1.57 -12.03 1.98
CA VAL A 811 -1.15 -11.90 3.38
C VAL A 811 -0.25 -13.08 3.74
N ASP A 812 0.92 -12.78 4.31
CA ASP A 812 1.85 -13.78 4.84
C ASP A 812 1.83 -13.66 6.37
N LEU A 813 1.43 -14.74 7.04
CA LEU A 813 1.21 -14.83 8.49
C LEU A 813 1.86 -16.11 8.99
N PRO A 814 3.20 -16.14 9.16
CA PRO A 814 3.89 -17.32 9.66
C PRO A 814 3.71 -17.52 11.17
N ALA A 815 4.00 -18.74 11.64
CA ALA A 815 4.05 -19.11 13.05
C ALA A 815 2.73 -18.88 13.81
N ASP A 816 2.80 -18.23 14.96
CA ASP A 816 1.68 -17.92 15.86
C ASP A 816 0.78 -16.79 15.35
N GLN A 817 1.12 -16.17 14.21
CA GLN A 817 0.32 -15.11 13.59
C GLN A 817 -0.98 -15.62 12.92
N LEU A 818 -1.10 -16.92 12.66
CA LEU A 818 -2.34 -17.52 12.21
C LEU A 818 -2.39 -19.00 12.56
N GLU A 819 -3.18 -19.35 13.56
CA GLU A 819 -3.32 -20.73 14.01
C GLU A 819 -4.70 -21.31 13.66
N THR A 820 -5.70 -20.47 13.40
CA THR A 820 -7.03 -20.93 13.00
C THR A 820 -7.59 -20.10 11.85
N LEU A 821 -7.87 -20.80 10.75
CA LEU A 821 -8.51 -20.25 9.57
C LEU A 821 -9.94 -20.76 9.49
N VAL A 822 -10.91 -19.85 9.54
CA VAL A 822 -12.33 -20.15 9.39
C VAL A 822 -12.81 -19.65 8.03
N ILE A 823 -13.39 -20.55 7.24
CA ILE A 823 -14.04 -20.24 5.97
C ILE A 823 -15.54 -20.19 6.25
N ALA A 824 -16.08 -18.98 6.38
CA ALA A 824 -17.48 -18.78 6.73
C ALA A 824 -18.41 -19.28 5.60
N LYS A 825 -18.02 -19.10 4.33
CA LYS A 825 -18.79 -19.51 3.15
C LYS A 825 -17.85 -19.88 2.01
N LEU A 826 -18.19 -20.89 1.20
CA LEU A 826 -17.44 -21.23 0.00
C LEU A 826 -17.32 -20.01 -0.93
N PRO A 827 -16.13 -19.69 -1.48
CA PRO A 827 -15.81 -18.41 -2.09
C PRO A 827 -16.32 -18.23 -3.53
N PHE A 828 -17.59 -18.57 -3.78
CA PHE A 828 -18.25 -18.29 -5.04
C PHE A 828 -18.43 -16.79 -5.25
N GLN A 829 -18.11 -16.33 -6.45
CA GLN A 829 -18.38 -14.96 -6.87
C GLN A 829 -19.88 -14.69 -7.02
N ALA A 830 -20.28 -13.42 -6.95
CA ALA A 830 -21.66 -13.02 -7.12
C ALA A 830 -22.14 -13.31 -8.55
N ILE A 831 -23.12 -14.21 -8.68
CA ILE A 831 -23.76 -14.57 -9.97
C ILE A 831 -24.43 -13.35 -10.60
N GLN A 832 -24.97 -12.45 -9.77
CA GLN A 832 -25.68 -11.25 -10.22
C GLN A 832 -24.76 -10.09 -10.62
N SER A 833 -23.44 -10.24 -10.51
CA SER A 833 -22.50 -9.23 -11.04
C SER A 833 -22.68 -9.13 -12.56
N PRO A 834 -22.81 -7.93 -13.14
CA PRO A 834 -22.93 -7.74 -14.59
C PRO A 834 -21.81 -8.44 -15.36
N TYR A 835 -20.60 -8.41 -14.81
CA TYR A 835 -19.43 -9.05 -15.40
C TYR A 835 -19.65 -10.57 -15.53
N ASN A 836 -20.08 -11.22 -14.45
CA ASN A 836 -20.34 -12.67 -14.44
C ASN A 836 -21.59 -13.03 -15.25
N GLN A 837 -22.65 -12.22 -15.22
CA GLN A 837 -23.83 -12.45 -16.06
C GLN A 837 -23.48 -12.53 -17.54
N ILE A 838 -22.60 -11.65 -18.03
CA ILE A 838 -22.21 -11.67 -19.45
C ILE A 838 -21.33 -12.89 -19.74
N ARG A 839 -20.34 -13.20 -18.87
CA ARG A 839 -19.48 -14.38 -19.02
C ARG A 839 -20.29 -15.67 -19.06
N TYR A 840 -21.21 -15.83 -18.11
CA TYR A 840 -22.03 -17.03 -17.99
C TYR A 840 -22.98 -17.19 -19.19
N GLN A 841 -23.63 -16.11 -19.63
CA GLN A 841 -24.49 -16.18 -20.82
C GLN A 841 -23.73 -16.53 -22.10
N ARG A 842 -22.45 -16.15 -22.21
CA ARG A 842 -21.62 -16.49 -23.38
C ARG A 842 -21.24 -17.96 -23.36
N ASP A 843 -20.79 -18.46 -22.22
CA ASP A 843 -20.46 -19.88 -22.02
C ASP A 843 -21.68 -20.77 -22.32
N GLU A 844 -22.84 -20.41 -21.78
CA GLU A 844 -24.10 -21.11 -22.05
C GLU A 844 -24.50 -21.06 -23.54
N ARG A 845 -24.24 -19.94 -24.23
CA ARG A 845 -24.49 -19.83 -25.70
C ARG A 845 -23.53 -20.67 -26.53
N ALA A 846 -22.32 -20.91 -26.04
CA ALA A 846 -21.36 -21.82 -26.65
C ALA A 846 -21.70 -23.30 -26.36
N GLY A 847 -22.75 -23.56 -25.56
CA GLY A 847 -23.18 -24.90 -25.17
C GLY A 847 -22.54 -25.42 -23.87
N GLY A 848 -21.82 -24.56 -23.14
CA GLY A 848 -21.18 -24.86 -21.86
C GLY A 848 -22.13 -24.81 -20.66
N ASN A 849 -21.58 -25.09 -19.48
CA ASN A 849 -22.22 -24.93 -18.20
C ASN A 849 -21.43 -23.94 -17.34
N ALA A 850 -21.87 -22.68 -17.31
CA ALA A 850 -21.15 -21.60 -16.66
C ALA A 850 -20.82 -21.84 -15.17
N PHE A 851 -21.65 -22.62 -14.47
CA PHE A 851 -21.34 -23.00 -13.09
C PHE A 851 -20.13 -23.94 -13.02
N ASN A 852 -20.10 -25.01 -13.83
CA ASN A 852 -19.02 -25.99 -13.84
C ASN A 852 -17.76 -25.49 -14.55
N ASP A 853 -17.92 -24.67 -15.59
CA ASP A 853 -16.85 -24.28 -16.49
C ASP A 853 -16.16 -22.99 -16.02
N ILE A 854 -16.84 -22.15 -15.23
CA ILE A 854 -16.31 -20.87 -14.74
C ILE A 854 -16.43 -20.74 -13.22
N ALA A 855 -17.66 -20.75 -12.67
CA ALA A 855 -17.88 -20.35 -11.27
C ALA A 855 -17.22 -21.30 -10.26
N LEU A 856 -17.27 -22.61 -10.52
CA LEU A 856 -16.72 -23.64 -9.64
C LEU A 856 -15.18 -23.67 -9.67
N PRO A 857 -14.50 -23.71 -10.84
CA PRO A 857 -13.04 -23.62 -10.90
C PRO A 857 -12.48 -22.39 -10.18
N GLU A 858 -13.06 -21.20 -10.40
CA GLU A 858 -12.65 -19.97 -9.72
C GLU A 858 -12.78 -20.07 -8.19
N ALA A 859 -13.90 -20.61 -7.71
CA ALA A 859 -14.14 -20.78 -6.29
C ALA A 859 -13.17 -21.79 -5.66
N VAL A 860 -12.91 -22.92 -6.34
CA VAL A 860 -11.97 -23.95 -5.88
C VAL A 860 -10.54 -23.39 -5.81
N MET A 861 -10.10 -22.63 -6.81
CA MET A 861 -8.78 -21.98 -6.80
C MET A 861 -8.65 -20.97 -5.66
N ARG A 862 -9.67 -20.12 -5.44
CA ARG A 862 -9.67 -19.14 -4.34
C ARG A 862 -9.69 -19.81 -2.97
N PHE A 863 -10.41 -20.92 -2.83
CA PHE A 863 -10.41 -21.74 -1.63
C PHE A 863 -9.01 -22.30 -1.32
N ALA A 864 -8.35 -22.89 -2.32
CA ALA A 864 -6.99 -23.42 -2.17
C ALA A 864 -5.99 -22.34 -1.73
N GLN A 865 -6.10 -21.12 -2.28
CA GLN A 865 -5.29 -19.97 -1.88
C GLN A 865 -5.51 -19.55 -0.42
N GLY A 866 -6.77 -19.57 0.05
CA GLY A 866 -7.10 -19.31 1.44
C GLY A 866 -6.49 -20.35 2.38
N VAL A 867 -6.65 -21.64 2.06
CA VAL A 867 -6.08 -22.76 2.84
C VAL A 867 -4.56 -22.67 2.95
N GLY A 868 -3.88 -22.31 1.86
CA GLY A 868 -2.43 -22.14 1.82
C GLY A 868 -1.89 -21.01 2.71
N ARG A 869 -2.73 -20.23 3.40
CA ARG A 869 -2.32 -19.20 4.37
C ARG A 869 -1.94 -19.79 5.73
N LEU A 870 -2.49 -20.95 6.09
CA LEU A 870 -2.37 -21.50 7.43
C LEU A 870 -0.94 -21.99 7.77
N ILE A 871 -0.28 -22.68 6.84
CA ILE A 871 1.05 -23.28 7.06
C ILE A 871 2.07 -22.62 6.13
N ARG A 872 3.02 -21.91 6.73
CA ARG A 872 4.11 -21.14 6.09
C ARG A 872 5.50 -21.62 6.49
N THR A 873 5.65 -22.23 7.66
CA THR A 873 6.92 -22.76 8.19
C THR A 873 6.79 -24.21 8.68
N GLN A 874 7.93 -24.86 8.94
CA GLN A 874 7.99 -26.21 9.52
C GLN A 874 7.51 -26.28 10.98
N HIS A 875 7.32 -25.14 11.64
CA HIS A 875 6.89 -25.07 13.04
C HIS A 875 5.44 -24.64 13.22
N ASP A 876 4.80 -24.23 12.12
CA ASP A 876 3.42 -23.78 12.14
C ASP A 876 2.50 -24.94 12.48
N ARG A 877 1.41 -24.62 13.17
CA ARG A 877 0.39 -25.59 13.53
C ARG A 877 -0.97 -24.92 13.54
N GLY A 878 -1.97 -25.52 12.91
CA GLY A 878 -3.29 -24.89 12.89
C GLY A 878 -4.45 -25.70 12.34
N LEU A 879 -5.63 -25.08 12.39
CA LEU A 879 -6.88 -25.67 11.90
C LEU A 879 -7.47 -24.87 10.74
N VAL A 880 -8.00 -25.59 9.76
CA VAL A 880 -8.93 -25.02 8.76
C VAL A 880 -10.33 -25.49 9.12
N ILE A 881 -11.25 -24.56 9.36
CA ILE A 881 -12.65 -24.86 9.69
C ILE A 881 -13.53 -24.31 8.59
N THR A 882 -14.39 -25.12 7.98
CA THR A 882 -15.35 -24.68 6.95
C THR A 882 -16.77 -24.75 7.50
N LEU A 883 -17.44 -23.60 7.61
CA LEU A 883 -18.80 -23.44 8.14
C LEU A 883 -19.87 -23.41 7.02
N ASP A 884 -19.64 -24.17 5.95
CA ASP A 884 -20.51 -24.25 4.78
C ASP A 884 -20.76 -25.71 4.40
N SER A 885 -21.97 -26.19 4.69
CA SER A 885 -22.35 -27.58 4.53
C SER A 885 -22.30 -28.05 3.08
N ARG A 886 -22.27 -27.13 2.10
CA ARG A 886 -22.19 -27.47 0.67
C ARG A 886 -20.89 -28.17 0.31
N ILE A 887 -19.81 -27.97 1.07
CA ILE A 887 -18.54 -28.69 0.86
C ILE A 887 -18.68 -30.20 1.07
N VAL A 888 -19.64 -30.62 1.92
CA VAL A 888 -19.93 -32.03 2.21
C VAL A 888 -21.14 -32.51 1.42
N ASN A 889 -22.22 -31.73 1.42
CA ASN A 889 -23.55 -32.17 0.98
C ASN A 889 -23.78 -32.04 -0.54
N ARG A 890 -22.93 -31.29 -1.27
CA ARG A 890 -23.04 -31.13 -2.74
C ARG A 890 -22.00 -31.97 -3.46
N SER A 891 -22.34 -32.47 -4.65
CA SER A 891 -21.45 -33.32 -5.46
C SER A 891 -20.13 -32.65 -5.82
N TYR A 892 -20.15 -31.34 -6.09
CA TYR A 892 -18.95 -30.54 -6.38
C TYR A 892 -18.05 -30.33 -5.15
N GLY A 893 -18.54 -30.58 -3.93
CA GLY A 893 -17.78 -30.40 -2.69
C GLY A 893 -16.45 -31.17 -2.67
N LYS A 894 -16.43 -32.33 -3.33
CA LYS A 894 -15.21 -33.14 -3.51
C LYS A 894 -14.07 -32.37 -4.19
N GLN A 895 -14.37 -31.43 -5.09
CA GLN A 895 -13.34 -30.64 -5.75
C GLN A 895 -12.61 -29.73 -4.77
N PHE A 896 -13.32 -29.14 -3.81
CA PHE A 896 -12.72 -28.35 -2.73
C PHE A 896 -11.88 -29.22 -1.80
N VAL A 897 -12.39 -30.39 -1.40
CA VAL A 897 -11.65 -31.31 -0.53
C VAL A 897 -10.35 -31.78 -1.18
N ASN A 898 -10.34 -32.00 -2.50
CA ASN A 898 -9.15 -32.40 -3.24
C ASN A 898 -8.06 -31.30 -3.35
N THR A 899 -8.33 -30.06 -2.90
CA THR A 899 -7.33 -29.00 -2.84
C THR A 899 -6.51 -28.96 -1.56
N PHE A 900 -6.95 -29.68 -0.51
CA PHE A 900 -6.17 -29.77 0.72
C PHE A 900 -4.82 -30.44 0.44
N PRO A 901 -3.72 -29.97 1.06
CA PRO A 901 -2.40 -30.57 0.89
C PRO A 901 -2.39 -32.06 1.19
N GLN A 902 -1.58 -32.81 0.46
CA GLN A 902 -1.42 -34.25 0.67
C GLN A 902 -0.94 -34.54 2.11
N GLY A 903 -1.59 -35.49 2.78
CA GLY A 903 -1.30 -35.84 4.19
C GLY A 903 -2.10 -35.06 5.22
N MET A 904 -2.73 -33.93 4.86
CA MET A 904 -3.58 -33.17 5.79
C MET A 904 -4.84 -33.98 6.17
N PRO A 905 -5.07 -34.30 7.45
CA PRO A 905 -6.27 -35.01 7.87
C PRO A 905 -7.51 -34.14 7.68
N VAL A 906 -8.52 -34.66 7.00
CA VAL A 906 -9.82 -34.01 6.78
C VAL A 906 -10.89 -34.77 7.55
N LYS A 907 -11.59 -34.10 8.46
CA LYS A 907 -12.66 -34.69 9.28
C LYS A 907 -13.98 -33.95 9.05
N VAL A 908 -15.02 -34.72 8.69
CA VAL A 908 -16.39 -34.21 8.64
C VAL A 908 -17.01 -34.34 10.03
N ILE A 909 -17.59 -33.26 10.53
CA ILE A 909 -18.11 -33.15 11.90
C ILE A 909 -19.47 -32.45 11.94
N GLU A 910 -20.22 -32.65 13.02
CA GLU A 910 -21.38 -31.80 13.37
C GLU A 910 -20.89 -30.55 14.13
N SER A 911 -21.68 -29.48 14.10
CA SER A 911 -21.37 -28.20 14.76
C SER A 911 -21.11 -28.38 16.26
N GLU A 912 -21.86 -29.27 16.93
CA GLU A 912 -21.69 -29.57 18.36
C GLU A 912 -20.32 -30.20 18.71
N GLN A 913 -19.65 -30.82 17.75
CA GLN A 913 -18.35 -31.48 17.95
C GLN A 913 -17.17 -30.53 17.80
N LEU A 914 -17.41 -29.31 17.31
CA LEU A 914 -16.38 -28.36 16.90
C LEU A 914 -15.42 -28.00 18.05
N THR A 915 -15.96 -27.60 19.20
CA THR A 915 -15.18 -27.24 20.40
C THR A 915 -14.28 -28.38 20.87
N ALA A 916 -14.80 -29.61 20.88
CA ALA A 916 -14.05 -30.78 21.32
C ALA A 916 -12.89 -31.11 20.37
N GLU A 917 -13.12 -31.05 19.05
CA GLU A 917 -12.08 -31.31 18.05
C GLU A 917 -10.98 -30.26 18.04
N ILE A 918 -11.33 -28.98 18.21
CA ILE A 918 -10.36 -27.88 18.31
C ILE A 918 -9.46 -28.08 19.53
N THR A 919 -10.08 -28.30 20.70
CA THR A 919 -9.36 -28.53 21.96
C THR A 919 -8.44 -29.75 21.86
N ASN A 920 -8.91 -30.85 21.29
CA ASN A 920 -8.13 -32.06 21.12
C ASN A 920 -6.92 -31.87 20.21
N PHE A 921 -7.07 -31.10 19.12
CA PHE A 921 -5.96 -30.82 18.21
C PHE A 921 -4.87 -30.00 18.89
N PHE A 922 -5.21 -28.90 19.57
CA PHE A 922 -4.16 -28.08 20.19
C PHE A 922 -3.56 -28.68 21.45
N ASN A 923 -4.28 -29.56 22.16
CA ASN A 923 -3.78 -30.27 23.34
C ASN A 923 -2.97 -31.54 23.03
N SER A 924 -3.08 -32.11 21.83
CA SER A 924 -2.23 -33.23 21.46
C SER A 924 -0.77 -32.77 21.38
N LYS A 925 0.15 -33.58 21.93
CA LYS A 925 1.59 -33.31 21.89
C LYS A 925 2.08 -33.34 20.44
N ARG A 926 3.01 -32.43 20.13
CA ARG A 926 3.74 -32.38 18.86
C ARG A 926 4.43 -33.70 18.56
#